data_AF-A0A1F9MIR5-F1
#
_entry.id   AF-A0A1F9MIR5-F1
#
_cell.length_a   1.000
_cell.length_b   1.000
_cell.length_c   1.000
_cell.angle_alpha   90.00
_cell.angle_beta   90.00
_cell.angle_gamma   90.00
#
_symmetry.space_group_name_H-M   'P 1'
#
loop_
_entity.id
_entity.type
_entity.pdbx_description
1 polymer ?
#
loop_
_entity_poly.entity_id
_entity_poly.type
_entity_poly.pdbx_seq_one_letter_code
_entity_poly.pdbx_strand_id
1 'polypeptide(L)'
;MENESTNNLDVMLNQHFAGRVVRKDLTKLLKEGANVPVYVLEYLLGMYCASDDEQVIADGLQTVKNILADNYVRPDEAEKVKSKIKELGSYKIIDKVTVKLNEKDDVYEAVLSNLGVKGIIVPSQTIKRYEKLLAGGIWSIIDLEYFYEEGQRISPFLLKELKPIQMPNLDLNAVFEGRKAFSEKQWVDVLLRSTGLEPTLFEERVKWHFVARLIPLVENNYNICELGPRGTGKSHVYKEISPNSILVSGGQTTVANLFYNMSTGKVGLVGLWDVVAFDEVAGISFKDKGGVQIMKDFMASGSFSRGRDLINANASMVFVGNINQSVDSLVKTSHLFAPFPEEMIDAAFFDRMHCYLPGWEIPKMRPEYFTNQYGFIVDYLAEFLREMRKRTFADAIDRYFKLGNNLNQRDVIAVRRTVSGLLKLIYPHGDFDKDAVERSLKYALEARRRVKEQLKKIGGMEFYDVHFSYIDNESREEKFVSVLEQGGDKLIPEGPMNPGTSHTIAMGTGNLLGLYRQELQVTQGNGKLTISGVGASSKTKESIKVGFDYFKANVSRVSASAKVGDSDYHLHVVELHNTGPAHTMTLASFVTLCSGLIGKSLQGQMVVLGDMSLGGSITPVENLAGTLQVAFDSGAKRILLPMSSVGDIATIPGELFAKFQTSFYADPIDAVFKALGVE
;
A
#
# COMPACT_ATOMS: atom_id res chain seq x y z
N MET A 1 39.70 -13.24 -10.43
CA MET A 1 39.65 -11.80 -10.74
C MET A 1 38.77 -11.48 -11.96
N GLU A 2 38.46 -12.42 -12.86
CA GLU A 2 37.50 -12.20 -13.98
C GLU A 2 36.00 -12.30 -13.62
N ASN A 3 35.64 -12.72 -12.39
CA ASN A 3 34.24 -12.88 -11.96
C ASN A 3 33.68 -11.72 -11.10
N GLU A 4 34.48 -10.71 -10.75
CA GLU A 4 33.99 -9.53 -10.01
C GLU A 4 33.53 -8.39 -10.93
N SER A 5 34.04 -8.32 -12.16
CA SER A 5 33.68 -7.28 -13.14
C SER A 5 32.30 -7.48 -13.76
N THR A 6 31.79 -8.72 -13.81
CA THR A 6 30.47 -9.06 -14.39
C THR A 6 29.28 -8.79 -13.47
N ASN A 7 29.50 -8.51 -12.18
CA ASN A 7 28.44 -8.26 -11.19
C ASN A 7 28.31 -6.79 -10.77
N ASN A 8 29.15 -5.89 -11.29
CA ASN A 8 29.07 -4.48 -10.95
C ASN A 8 27.97 -3.78 -11.78
N LEU A 9 26.86 -3.44 -11.12
CA LEU A 9 25.72 -2.75 -11.73
C LEU A 9 26.11 -1.44 -12.42
N ASP A 10 27.11 -0.71 -11.90
CA ASP A 10 27.52 0.58 -12.47
C ASP A 10 28.21 0.41 -13.83
N VAL A 11 29.02 -0.65 -13.99
CA VAL A 11 29.63 -0.99 -15.28
C VAL A 11 28.56 -1.40 -16.29
N MET A 12 27.63 -2.26 -15.87
CA MET A 12 26.54 -2.72 -16.74
C MET A 12 25.62 -1.56 -17.18
N LEU A 13 25.30 -0.64 -16.27
CA LEU A 13 24.51 0.55 -16.58
C LEU A 13 25.22 1.45 -17.59
N ASN A 14 26.51 1.72 -17.41
CA ASN A 14 27.27 2.53 -18.37
C ASN A 14 27.43 1.82 -19.73
N GLN A 15 27.55 0.49 -19.75
CA GLN A 15 27.67 -0.28 -20.99
C GLN A 15 26.37 -0.31 -21.81
N HIS A 16 25.22 -0.58 -21.15
CA HIS A 16 23.94 -0.78 -21.84
C HIS A 16 23.09 0.49 -21.96
N PHE A 17 23.37 1.50 -21.13
CA PHE A 17 22.58 2.73 -21.04
C PHE A 17 23.45 3.99 -21.00
N ALA A 18 24.58 3.98 -21.73
CA ALA A 18 25.45 5.15 -21.90
C ALA A 18 24.66 6.42 -22.24
N GLY A 19 24.96 7.52 -21.56
CA GLY A 19 24.28 8.81 -21.73
C GLY A 19 22.83 8.87 -21.21
N ARG A 20 22.33 7.79 -20.58
CA ARG A 20 20.98 7.70 -20.00
C ARG A 20 21.00 7.44 -18.49
N VAL A 21 22.19 7.33 -17.92
CA VAL A 21 22.46 7.11 -16.50
C VAL A 21 23.32 8.24 -15.94
N VAL A 22 23.19 8.48 -14.64
CA VAL A 22 23.93 9.52 -13.93
C VAL A 22 24.24 9.04 -12.52
N ARG A 23 25.37 9.47 -11.96
CA ARG A 23 25.71 9.23 -10.55
C ARG A 23 24.82 10.08 -9.65
N LYS A 24 24.16 9.42 -8.70
CA LYS A 24 23.13 10.05 -7.85
C LYS A 24 23.71 10.90 -6.71
N ASP A 25 24.98 10.69 -6.34
CA ASP A 25 25.70 11.56 -5.39
C ASP A 25 25.89 12.98 -5.91
N LEU A 26 26.22 13.14 -7.19
CA LEU A 26 26.39 14.46 -7.84
C LEU A 26 25.09 15.27 -7.80
N THR A 27 23.96 14.61 -8.03
CA THR A 27 22.64 15.23 -7.94
C THR A 27 22.34 15.75 -6.54
N LYS A 28 22.67 14.98 -5.49
CA LYS A 28 22.48 15.39 -4.09
C LYS A 28 23.31 16.63 -3.77
N LEU A 29 24.59 16.61 -4.16
CA LEU A 29 25.54 17.70 -3.93
C LEU A 29 25.04 19.02 -4.54
N LEU A 30 24.46 18.97 -5.74
CA LEU A 30 23.90 20.16 -6.39
C LEU A 30 22.58 20.63 -5.77
N LYS A 31 21.73 19.71 -5.31
CA LYS A 31 20.42 20.03 -4.73
C LYS A 31 20.54 20.85 -3.44
N GLU A 32 21.59 20.65 -2.66
CA GLU A 32 21.87 21.44 -1.45
C GLU A 32 22.15 22.93 -1.78
N GLY A 33 22.71 23.21 -2.95
CA GLY A 33 23.09 24.57 -3.37
C GLY A 33 22.04 25.32 -4.19
N ALA A 34 21.04 24.63 -4.75
CA ALA A 34 20.06 25.23 -5.67
C ALA A 34 18.67 24.60 -5.58
N ASN A 35 17.63 25.42 -5.43
CA ASN A 35 16.22 24.99 -5.45
C ASN A 35 15.73 24.79 -6.90
N VAL A 36 16.24 23.74 -7.54
CA VAL A 36 15.99 23.38 -8.94
C VAL A 36 15.39 21.97 -9.00
N PRO A 37 14.45 21.66 -9.91
CA PRO A 37 13.91 20.30 -10.04
C PRO A 37 15.01 19.27 -10.33
N VAL A 38 14.88 18.05 -9.77
CA VAL A 38 15.93 17.01 -9.89
C VAL A 38 16.23 16.66 -11.34
N TYR A 39 15.21 16.49 -12.19
CA TYR A 39 15.42 16.17 -13.61
C TYR A 39 16.21 17.24 -14.37
N VAL A 40 16.13 18.52 -13.97
CA VAL A 40 16.94 19.58 -14.57
C VAL A 40 18.41 19.43 -14.19
N LEU A 41 18.68 19.12 -12.92
CA LEU A 41 20.04 18.87 -12.44
C LEU A 41 20.64 17.65 -13.14
N GLU A 42 19.89 16.55 -13.21
CA GLU A 42 20.35 15.32 -13.84
C GLU A 42 20.53 15.45 -15.37
N TYR A 43 19.73 16.28 -16.03
CA TYR A 43 19.95 16.60 -17.45
C TYR A 43 21.29 17.32 -17.66
N LEU A 44 21.60 18.32 -16.84
CA LEU A 44 22.87 19.05 -16.92
C LEU A 44 24.05 18.13 -16.57
N LEU A 45 23.92 17.33 -15.51
CA LEU A 45 24.93 16.32 -15.15
C LEU A 45 25.11 15.28 -16.27
N GLY A 46 24.03 14.83 -16.91
CA GLY A 46 24.11 13.93 -18.06
C GLY A 46 24.76 14.54 -19.30
N MET A 47 24.82 15.87 -19.42
CA MET A 47 25.54 16.56 -20.50
C MET A 47 27.03 16.75 -20.21
N TYR A 48 27.39 17.08 -18.97
CA TYR A 48 28.75 17.52 -18.61
C TYR A 48 29.54 16.51 -17.76
N CYS A 49 28.88 15.54 -17.14
CA CYS A 49 29.47 14.51 -16.27
C CYS A 49 29.22 13.08 -16.78
N ALA A 50 29.07 12.89 -18.11
CA ALA A 50 28.80 11.59 -18.74
C ALA A 50 30.04 10.69 -18.92
N SER A 51 30.98 10.75 -17.97
CA SER A 51 32.21 9.95 -17.95
C SER A 51 32.33 9.23 -16.61
N ASP A 52 33.16 8.20 -16.56
CA ASP A 52 33.61 7.49 -15.36
C ASP A 52 34.96 8.03 -14.83
N ASP A 53 35.59 8.97 -15.53
CA ASP A 53 36.81 9.67 -15.10
C ASP A 53 36.48 10.76 -14.07
N GLU A 54 37.01 10.61 -12.84
CA GLU A 54 36.79 11.55 -11.73
C GLU A 54 37.21 12.99 -12.04
N GLN A 55 38.26 13.21 -12.84
CA GLN A 55 38.69 14.55 -13.21
C GLN A 55 37.68 15.20 -14.17
N VAL A 56 37.22 14.45 -15.17
CA VAL A 56 36.19 14.92 -16.11
C VAL A 56 34.88 15.23 -15.37
N ILE A 57 34.50 14.38 -14.41
CA ILE A 57 33.32 14.59 -13.57
C ILE A 57 33.47 15.88 -12.73
N ALA A 58 34.64 16.10 -12.11
CA ALA A 58 34.89 17.28 -11.28
C ALA A 58 34.80 18.58 -12.09
N ASP A 59 35.42 18.61 -13.28
CA ASP A 59 35.38 19.77 -14.18
C ASP A 59 33.95 20.01 -14.68
N GLY A 60 33.26 18.94 -15.10
CA GLY A 60 31.85 18.99 -15.49
C GLY A 60 30.94 19.51 -14.38
N LEU A 61 31.16 19.09 -13.14
CA LEU A 61 30.40 19.55 -11.98
C LEU A 61 30.59 21.05 -11.75
N GLN A 62 31.81 21.56 -11.92
CA GLN A 62 32.07 23.00 -11.83
C GLN A 62 31.37 23.77 -12.95
N THR A 63 31.37 23.24 -14.18
CA THR A 63 30.58 23.81 -15.29
C THR A 63 29.09 23.88 -14.95
N VAL A 64 28.51 22.80 -14.40
CA VAL A 64 27.10 22.78 -14.01
C VAL A 64 26.80 23.81 -12.91
N LYS A 65 27.67 23.93 -11.90
CA LYS A 65 27.53 24.95 -10.85
C LYS A 65 27.52 26.37 -11.42
N ASN A 66 28.41 26.66 -12.38
CA ASN A 66 28.47 27.97 -13.03
C ASN A 66 27.19 28.25 -13.83
N ILE A 67 26.72 27.27 -14.62
CA ILE A 67 25.46 27.40 -15.39
C ILE A 67 24.27 27.69 -14.49
N LEU A 68 24.16 26.99 -13.37
CA LEU A 68 23.06 27.22 -12.42
C LEU A 68 23.18 28.58 -11.73
N ALA A 69 24.38 29.03 -11.39
CA ALA A 69 24.58 30.33 -10.76
C ALA A 69 24.28 31.50 -11.71
N ASP A 70 24.67 31.38 -12.98
CA ASP A 70 24.58 32.47 -13.94
C ASP A 70 23.28 32.48 -14.75
N ASN A 71 22.73 31.32 -15.08
CA ASN A 71 21.62 31.20 -16.03
C ASN A 71 20.28 30.83 -15.38
N TYR A 72 20.24 30.20 -14.20
CA TYR A 72 18.97 29.85 -13.57
C TYR A 72 18.25 31.11 -13.03
N VAL A 73 17.03 31.36 -13.50
CA VAL A 73 16.26 32.53 -13.07
C VAL A 73 15.62 32.25 -11.72
N ARG A 74 16.04 33.00 -10.70
CA ARG A 74 15.34 33.06 -9.41
C ARG A 74 14.22 34.11 -9.48
N PRO A 75 12.99 33.81 -9.05
CA PRO A 75 11.87 34.75 -9.16
C PRO A 75 12.11 36.12 -8.50
N ASP A 76 12.85 36.15 -7.39
CA ASP A 76 13.25 37.36 -6.67
C ASP A 76 14.32 38.20 -7.39
N GLU A 77 15.10 37.58 -8.29
CA GLU A 77 16.12 38.25 -9.11
C GLU A 77 15.64 38.55 -10.54
N ALA A 78 14.36 38.32 -10.86
CA ALA A 78 13.84 38.41 -12.22
C ALA A 78 14.15 39.75 -12.91
N GLU A 79 13.98 40.88 -12.21
CA GLU A 79 14.27 42.22 -12.77
C GLU A 79 15.76 42.44 -13.05
N LYS A 80 16.65 41.87 -12.22
CA LYS A 80 18.10 41.91 -12.44
C LYS A 80 18.46 41.13 -13.71
N VAL A 81 17.85 39.97 -13.92
CA VAL A 81 18.06 39.17 -15.13
C VAL A 81 17.50 39.88 -16.37
N LYS A 82 16.32 40.50 -16.29
CA LYS A 82 15.76 41.33 -17.38
C LYS A 82 16.68 42.48 -17.77
N SER A 83 17.21 43.20 -16.77
CA SER A 83 18.21 44.25 -17.00
C SER A 83 19.46 43.69 -17.67
N LYS A 84 19.96 42.53 -17.23
CA LYS A 84 21.12 41.87 -17.84
C LYS A 84 20.87 41.50 -19.32
N ILE A 85 19.70 40.95 -19.66
CA ILE A 85 19.33 40.64 -21.05
C ILE A 85 19.30 41.93 -21.88
N LYS A 86 18.73 43.02 -21.34
CA LYS A 86 18.67 44.33 -22.01
C LYS A 86 20.07 44.91 -22.27
N GLU A 87 20.93 44.97 -21.26
CA GLU A 87 22.25 45.61 -21.37
C GLU A 87 23.22 44.78 -22.24
N LEU A 88 23.11 43.45 -22.22
CA LEU A 88 23.94 42.57 -23.07
C LEU A 88 23.36 42.34 -24.48
N GLY A 89 22.11 42.76 -24.71
CA GLY A 89 21.35 42.50 -25.95
C GLY A 89 20.85 41.05 -26.11
N SER A 90 21.63 40.07 -25.66
CA SER A 90 21.28 38.64 -25.67
C SER A 90 21.82 37.95 -24.42
N TYR A 91 21.03 37.07 -23.80
CA TYR A 91 21.47 36.30 -22.65
C TYR A 91 20.75 34.96 -22.53
N LYS A 92 21.51 33.90 -22.23
CA LYS A 92 20.96 32.57 -21.99
C LYS A 92 20.44 32.44 -20.56
N ILE A 93 19.28 31.83 -20.40
CA ILE A 93 18.64 31.58 -19.11
C ILE A 93 18.06 30.17 -19.03
N ILE A 94 17.78 29.69 -17.83
CA ILE A 94 17.02 28.47 -17.54
C ILE A 94 15.72 28.89 -16.85
N ASP A 95 14.59 28.63 -17.50
CA ASP A 95 13.26 28.93 -17.00
C ASP A 95 12.22 27.92 -17.52
N LYS A 96 11.07 27.85 -16.85
CA LYS A 96 9.91 27.07 -17.29
C LYS A 96 9.08 27.87 -18.28
N VAL A 97 9.02 27.36 -19.52
CA VAL A 97 8.30 27.97 -20.65
C VAL A 97 6.94 27.33 -20.81
N THR A 98 5.87 28.11 -20.75
CA THR A 98 4.52 27.68 -21.13
C THR A 98 4.05 28.46 -22.34
N VAL A 99 3.52 27.79 -23.36
CA VAL A 99 3.04 28.42 -24.59
C VAL A 99 1.52 28.33 -24.67
N LYS A 100 0.89 29.34 -25.25
CA LYS A 100 -0.54 29.35 -25.62
C LYS A 100 -0.70 29.90 -27.04
N LEU A 101 -1.74 29.47 -27.73
CA LEU A 101 -2.17 30.11 -28.97
C LEU A 101 -2.93 31.40 -28.61
N ASN A 102 -2.43 32.54 -29.08
CA ASN A 102 -3.17 33.79 -29.10
C ASN A 102 -3.99 33.83 -30.39
N GLU A 103 -5.28 33.50 -30.28
CA GLU A 103 -6.23 33.44 -31.41
C GLU A 103 -6.51 34.81 -32.04
N LYS A 104 -6.24 35.92 -31.33
CA LYS A 104 -6.49 37.27 -31.86
C LYS A 104 -5.42 37.68 -32.86
N ASP A 105 -4.18 37.33 -32.56
CA ASP A 105 -3.00 37.70 -33.34
C ASP A 105 -2.45 36.52 -34.17
N ASP A 106 -3.09 35.34 -34.08
CA ASP A 106 -2.71 34.09 -34.74
C ASP A 106 -1.23 33.69 -34.52
N VAL A 107 -0.77 33.84 -33.27
CA VAL A 107 0.61 33.53 -32.87
C VAL A 107 0.66 32.66 -31.62
N TYR A 108 1.72 31.87 -31.51
CA TYR A 108 2.04 31.18 -30.26
C TYR A 108 2.84 32.10 -29.35
N GLU A 109 2.35 32.31 -28.14
CA GLU A 109 2.99 33.15 -27.14
C GLU A 109 3.46 32.35 -25.94
N ALA A 110 4.75 32.48 -25.63
CA ALA A 110 5.37 31.96 -24.43
C ALA A 110 5.20 32.89 -23.23
N VAL A 111 5.08 32.24 -22.07
CA VAL A 111 5.17 32.82 -20.74
C VAL A 111 6.31 32.12 -20.01
N LEU A 112 7.23 32.91 -19.49
CA LEU A 112 8.35 32.45 -18.67
C LEU A 112 7.97 32.58 -17.19
N SER A 113 8.06 31.47 -16.47
CA SER A 113 7.46 31.36 -15.13
C SER A 113 8.24 32.16 -14.09
N ASN A 114 9.57 32.04 -14.07
CA ASN A 114 10.42 32.69 -13.07
C ASN A 114 10.79 34.12 -13.48
N LEU A 115 11.10 34.35 -14.77
CA LEU A 115 11.39 35.68 -15.30
C LEU A 115 10.12 36.55 -15.35
N GLY A 116 8.95 35.94 -15.43
CA GLY A 116 7.65 36.63 -15.44
C GLY A 116 7.34 37.38 -16.74
N VAL A 117 8.13 37.15 -17.80
CA VAL A 117 7.90 37.77 -19.13
C VAL A 117 6.82 37.00 -19.87
N LYS A 118 5.94 37.73 -20.56
CA LYS A 118 4.81 37.21 -21.33
C LYS A 118 4.87 37.75 -22.77
N GLY A 119 4.11 37.13 -23.67
CA GLY A 119 3.96 37.60 -25.05
C GLY A 119 5.21 37.40 -25.92
N ILE A 120 6.07 36.43 -25.56
CA ILE A 120 7.24 36.08 -26.37
C ILE A 120 6.76 35.20 -27.51
N ILE A 121 6.94 35.61 -28.76
CA ILE A 121 6.49 34.85 -29.93
C ILE A 121 7.34 33.58 -30.08
N VAL A 122 6.68 32.44 -30.29
CA VAL A 122 7.32 31.15 -30.51
C VAL A 122 6.98 30.63 -31.92
N PRO A 123 7.99 30.21 -32.72
CA PRO A 123 7.73 29.65 -34.04
C PRO A 123 6.88 28.37 -34.00
N SER A 124 5.93 28.23 -34.93
CA SER A 124 5.05 27.05 -35.00
C SER A 124 5.79 25.72 -35.18
N GLN A 125 6.97 25.73 -35.81
CA GLN A 125 7.82 24.54 -35.92
C GLN A 125 8.32 24.05 -34.56
N THR A 126 8.68 24.97 -33.66
CA THR A 126 9.09 24.65 -32.28
C THR A 126 7.94 23.98 -31.53
N ILE A 127 6.71 24.44 -31.74
CA ILE A 127 5.52 23.85 -31.11
C ILE A 127 5.22 22.45 -31.65
N LYS A 128 5.29 22.25 -32.99
CA LYS A 128 5.14 20.92 -33.60
C LYS A 128 6.18 19.93 -33.09
N ARG A 129 7.39 20.41 -32.77
CA ARG A 129 8.48 19.57 -32.23
C ARG A 129 8.31 19.29 -30.74
N TYR A 130 7.76 20.26 -29.98
CA TYR A 130 7.67 20.22 -28.52
C TYR A 130 6.26 20.55 -28.05
N GLU A 131 5.29 19.68 -28.37
CA GLU A 131 3.87 19.89 -28.06
C GLU A 131 3.60 20.10 -26.56
N LYS A 132 4.46 19.54 -25.69
CA LYS A 132 4.39 19.71 -24.22
C LYS A 132 4.47 21.19 -23.78
N LEU A 133 5.00 22.10 -24.61
CA LEU A 133 4.96 23.54 -24.33
C LEU A 133 3.53 24.06 -24.16
N LEU A 134 2.54 23.45 -24.81
CA LEU A 134 1.12 23.80 -24.72
C LEU A 134 0.39 23.16 -23.52
N ALA A 135 0.98 22.15 -22.89
CA ALA A 135 0.32 21.25 -21.93
C ALA A 135 0.86 21.38 -20.48
N GLY A 136 1.24 22.60 -20.07
CA GLY A 136 1.71 22.88 -18.70
C GLY A 136 3.15 23.38 -18.60
N GLY A 137 3.83 23.47 -19.74
CA GLY A 137 5.13 24.10 -19.91
C GLY A 137 6.33 23.21 -19.57
N ILE A 138 7.47 23.51 -20.21
CA ILE A 138 8.70 22.71 -20.13
C ILE A 138 9.84 23.60 -19.62
N TRP A 139 10.67 23.07 -18.71
CA TRP A 139 11.94 23.70 -18.38
C TRP A 139 12.86 23.70 -19.59
N SER A 140 13.37 24.87 -19.94
CA SER A 140 14.17 25.05 -21.15
C SER A 140 15.38 25.91 -20.85
N ILE A 141 16.48 25.63 -21.56
CA ILE A 141 17.55 26.60 -21.76
C ILE A 141 17.10 27.49 -22.90
N ILE A 142 17.00 28.79 -22.63
CA ILE A 142 16.41 29.78 -23.53
C ILE A 142 17.46 30.83 -23.83
N ASP A 143 17.65 31.14 -25.09
CA ASP A 143 18.41 32.31 -25.52
C ASP A 143 17.41 33.43 -25.84
N LEU A 144 17.43 34.48 -25.01
CA LEU A 144 16.57 35.64 -25.17
C LEU A 144 17.36 36.81 -25.70
N GLU A 145 16.77 37.51 -26.67
CA GLU A 145 17.22 38.80 -27.14
C GLU A 145 16.29 39.90 -26.65
N TYR A 146 16.83 41.10 -26.45
CA TYR A 146 16.05 42.28 -26.11
C TYR A 146 16.14 43.31 -27.23
N PHE A 147 14.99 43.63 -27.81
CA PHE A 147 14.88 44.63 -28.85
C PHE A 147 13.58 45.42 -28.66
N TYR A 148 13.70 46.74 -28.59
CA TYR A 148 12.57 47.65 -28.37
C TYR A 148 12.51 48.68 -29.49
N GLU A 149 11.37 48.73 -30.18
CA GLU A 149 11.02 49.80 -31.13
C GLU A 149 9.80 50.60 -30.67
N GLU A 150 9.80 51.90 -30.96
CA GLU A 150 8.72 52.81 -30.59
C GLU A 150 7.44 52.46 -31.38
N GLY A 151 6.33 52.18 -30.67
CA GLY A 151 5.06 51.74 -31.26
C GLY A 151 4.88 50.22 -31.38
N GLN A 152 5.87 49.43 -30.94
CA GLN A 152 5.79 47.96 -30.91
C GLN A 152 4.69 47.46 -29.96
N ARG A 153 3.82 46.57 -30.48
CA ARG A 153 2.75 45.92 -29.70
C ARG A 153 3.16 44.60 -29.05
N ILE A 154 4.24 43.99 -29.54
CA ILE A 154 4.75 42.70 -29.08
C ILE A 154 5.80 42.87 -27.98
N SER A 155 6.06 41.82 -27.21
CA SER A 155 7.07 41.87 -26.15
C SER A 155 8.46 42.27 -26.70
N PRO A 156 9.22 43.14 -26.01
CA PRO A 156 10.60 43.46 -26.41
C PRO A 156 11.56 42.30 -26.20
N PHE A 157 11.12 41.24 -25.51
CA PHE A 157 11.87 40.00 -25.37
C PHE A 157 11.55 39.07 -26.54
N LEU A 158 12.57 38.76 -27.33
CA LEU A 158 12.49 37.89 -28.49
C LEU A 158 13.13 36.54 -28.19
N LEU A 159 12.48 35.47 -28.67
CA LEU A 159 13.03 34.13 -28.55
C LEU A 159 14.01 33.87 -29.70
N LYS A 160 15.31 33.76 -29.36
CA LYS A 160 16.33 33.37 -30.33
C LYS A 160 16.44 31.84 -30.44
N GLU A 161 16.54 31.17 -29.29
CA GLU A 161 16.67 29.72 -29.22
C GLU A 161 15.90 29.17 -28.02
N LEU A 162 15.22 28.04 -28.20
CA LEU A 162 14.56 27.29 -27.14
C LEU A 162 15.02 25.85 -27.18
N LYS A 163 15.75 25.42 -26.15
CA LYS A 163 16.18 24.04 -25.98
C LYS A 163 15.53 23.45 -24.74
N PRO A 164 14.51 22.59 -24.90
CA PRO A 164 13.89 21.93 -23.76
C PRO A 164 14.90 21.05 -23.01
N ILE A 165 14.83 21.08 -21.69
CA ILE A 165 15.59 20.22 -20.77
C ILE A 165 14.82 18.90 -20.67
N GLN A 166 14.84 18.15 -21.77
CA GLN A 166 14.23 16.84 -21.91
C GLN A 166 15.17 15.94 -22.72
N MET A 167 15.17 14.65 -22.42
CA MET A 167 15.87 13.65 -23.23
C MET A 167 15.19 13.56 -24.61
N PRO A 168 15.94 13.66 -25.73
CA PRO A 168 15.37 13.49 -27.05
C PRO A 168 14.84 12.05 -27.23
N ASN A 169 13.60 11.92 -27.71
CA ASN A 169 12.84 10.70 -28.05
C ASN A 169 13.37 9.38 -27.45
N LEU A 170 12.67 8.85 -26.45
CA LEU A 170 12.94 7.53 -25.88
C LEU A 170 12.86 6.44 -26.97
N ASP A 171 13.96 5.72 -27.18
CA ASP A 171 13.94 4.45 -27.91
C ASP A 171 13.62 3.30 -26.93
N LEU A 172 12.35 2.87 -26.95
CA LEU A 172 11.86 1.81 -26.08
C LEU A 172 12.47 0.45 -26.42
N ASN A 173 12.87 0.20 -27.67
CA ASN A 173 13.52 -1.06 -28.03
C ASN A 173 14.91 -1.16 -27.39
N ALA A 174 15.64 -0.04 -27.32
CA ALA A 174 16.91 0.00 -26.59
C ALA A 174 16.72 -0.26 -25.08
N VAL A 175 15.59 0.16 -24.48
CA VAL A 175 15.25 -0.22 -23.09
C VAL A 175 15.09 -1.74 -22.96
N PHE A 176 14.39 -2.37 -23.90
CA PHE A 176 14.14 -3.80 -23.88
C PHE A 176 15.41 -4.63 -24.07
N GLU A 177 16.24 -4.28 -25.06
CA GLU A 177 17.52 -4.96 -25.28
C GLU A 177 18.48 -4.75 -24.10
N GLY A 178 18.57 -3.51 -23.58
CA GLY A 178 19.36 -3.23 -22.39
C GLY A 178 18.89 -4.04 -21.17
N ARG A 179 17.57 -4.14 -20.97
CA ARG A 179 16.97 -4.93 -19.87
C ARG A 179 17.39 -6.40 -19.90
N LYS A 180 17.51 -7.02 -21.08
CA LYS A 180 17.87 -8.45 -21.22
C LYS A 180 19.26 -8.78 -20.66
N ALA A 181 20.14 -7.80 -20.52
CA ALA A 181 21.47 -7.98 -19.95
C ALA A 181 21.48 -8.13 -18.41
N PHE A 182 20.37 -7.84 -17.73
CA PHE A 182 20.28 -7.85 -16.27
C PHE A 182 19.43 -9.01 -15.77
N SER A 183 19.80 -9.59 -14.63
CA SER A 183 18.87 -10.45 -13.87
C SER A 183 17.70 -9.63 -13.30
N GLU A 184 16.63 -10.31 -12.88
CA GLU A 184 15.49 -9.67 -12.22
C GLU A 184 15.90 -8.84 -11.01
N LYS A 185 16.71 -9.41 -10.11
CA LYS A 185 17.18 -8.72 -8.89
C LYS A 185 18.01 -7.48 -9.23
N GLN A 186 18.96 -7.61 -10.16
CA GLN A 186 19.75 -6.49 -10.66
C GLN A 186 18.87 -5.39 -11.27
N TRP A 187 17.84 -5.76 -12.02
CA TRP A 187 16.94 -4.77 -12.62
C TRP A 187 16.06 -4.05 -11.59
N VAL A 188 15.56 -4.76 -10.57
CA VAL A 188 14.87 -4.14 -9.43
C VAL A 188 15.80 -3.13 -8.74
N ASP A 189 17.06 -3.51 -8.52
CA ASP A 189 18.07 -2.63 -7.94
C ASP A 189 18.33 -1.39 -8.81
N VAL A 190 18.36 -1.54 -10.15
CA VAL A 190 18.45 -0.41 -11.10
C VAL A 190 17.25 0.53 -10.96
N LEU A 191 16.01 0.02 -10.86
CA LEU A 191 14.82 0.85 -10.66
C LEU A 191 14.91 1.63 -9.35
N LEU A 192 15.33 0.98 -8.26
CA LEU A 192 15.50 1.62 -6.94
C LEU A 192 16.58 2.72 -7.01
N ARG A 193 17.76 2.43 -7.55
CA ARG A 193 18.84 3.42 -7.74
C ARG A 193 18.39 4.60 -8.58
N SER A 194 17.59 4.35 -9.62
CA SER A 194 17.05 5.40 -10.49
C SER A 194 16.10 6.35 -9.75
N THR A 195 15.40 5.86 -8.72
CA THR A 195 14.60 6.68 -7.79
C THR A 195 15.40 7.32 -6.66
N GLY A 196 16.71 7.07 -6.60
CA GLY A 196 17.64 7.61 -5.61
C GLY A 196 17.84 6.74 -4.36
N LEU A 197 17.32 5.50 -4.33
CA LEU A 197 17.41 4.59 -3.19
C LEU A 197 18.58 3.61 -3.31
N GLU A 198 19.22 3.27 -2.18
CA GLU A 198 20.30 2.27 -2.12
C GLU A 198 19.73 0.87 -1.86
N PRO A 199 19.65 -0.01 -2.88
CA PRO A 199 18.96 -1.30 -2.76
C PRO A 199 19.63 -2.27 -1.77
N THR A 200 20.94 -2.17 -1.53
CA THR A 200 21.66 -3.10 -0.66
C THR A 200 21.24 -3.03 0.81
N LEU A 201 20.53 -1.97 1.21
CA LEU A 201 20.08 -1.74 2.58
C LEU A 201 18.62 -2.16 2.83
N PHE A 202 17.96 -2.75 1.84
CA PHE A 202 16.56 -3.16 1.94
C PHE A 202 16.38 -4.65 1.73
N GLU A 203 15.52 -5.24 2.58
CA GLU A 203 15.02 -6.59 2.36
C GLU A 203 14.19 -6.67 1.08
N GLU A 204 14.15 -7.85 0.46
CA GLU A 204 13.48 -8.09 -0.82
C GLU A 204 12.03 -7.59 -0.82
N ARG A 205 11.27 -7.88 0.25
CA ARG A 205 9.88 -7.43 0.39
C ARG A 205 9.72 -5.90 0.34
N VAL A 206 10.64 -5.18 0.98
CA VAL A 206 10.65 -3.71 0.96
C VAL A 206 10.97 -3.18 -0.44
N LYS A 207 11.87 -3.84 -1.18
CA LYS A 207 12.14 -3.48 -2.59
C LYS A 207 10.89 -3.60 -3.46
N TRP A 208 10.11 -4.66 -3.29
CA TRP A 208 8.83 -4.84 -4.00
C TRP A 208 7.81 -3.74 -3.65
N HIS A 209 7.76 -3.27 -2.40
CA HIS A 209 6.95 -2.11 -2.04
C HIS A 209 7.41 -0.83 -2.76
N PHE A 210 8.72 -0.58 -2.87
CA PHE A 210 9.23 0.55 -3.64
C PHE A 210 8.91 0.45 -5.14
N VAL A 211 9.02 -0.74 -5.73
CA VAL A 211 8.60 -0.97 -7.13
C VAL A 211 7.09 -0.74 -7.28
N ALA A 212 6.28 -1.20 -6.33
CA ALA A 212 4.83 -1.01 -6.35
C ALA A 212 4.40 0.48 -6.33
N ARG A 213 5.19 1.37 -5.71
CA ARG A 213 4.97 2.83 -5.78
C ARG A 213 5.08 3.39 -7.20
N LEU A 214 5.77 2.70 -8.10
CA LEU A 214 5.93 3.14 -9.49
C LEU A 214 4.80 2.65 -10.41
N ILE A 215 3.94 1.72 -9.96
CA ILE A 215 2.83 1.20 -10.77
C ILE A 215 1.92 2.30 -11.31
N PRO A 216 1.50 3.32 -10.52
CA PRO A 216 0.68 4.42 -11.04
C PRO A 216 1.29 5.16 -12.23
N LEU A 217 2.62 5.12 -12.41
CA LEU A 217 3.34 5.78 -13.50
C LEU A 217 3.31 4.94 -14.79
N VAL A 218 3.19 3.60 -14.69
CA VAL A 218 3.15 2.67 -15.84
C VAL A 218 1.76 2.14 -16.17
N GLU A 219 0.78 2.33 -15.30
CA GLU A 219 -0.62 1.90 -15.50
C GLU A 219 -1.58 3.08 -15.58
N ASN A 220 -2.55 3.00 -16.50
CA ASN A 220 -3.60 4.02 -16.66
C ASN A 220 -4.71 3.82 -15.62
N ASN A 221 -5.19 4.91 -15.02
CA ASN A 221 -6.23 4.89 -14.00
C ASN A 221 -5.96 3.85 -12.89
N TYR A 222 -4.73 3.80 -12.38
CA TYR A 222 -4.35 2.89 -11.31
C TYR A 222 -4.42 3.59 -9.95
N ASN A 223 -5.51 3.32 -9.24
CA ASN A 223 -5.76 3.84 -7.91
C ASN A 223 -5.01 3.06 -6.82
N ILE A 224 -4.18 3.76 -6.05
CA ILE A 224 -3.40 3.17 -4.94
C ILE A 224 -3.49 4.06 -3.70
N CYS A 225 -3.50 3.41 -2.54
CA CYS A 225 -3.36 4.10 -1.26
C CYS A 225 -2.11 3.59 -0.53
N GLU A 226 -1.30 4.52 0.00
CA GLU A 226 -0.18 4.23 0.87
C GLU A 226 -0.32 4.99 2.19
N LEU A 227 -0.57 4.25 3.27
CA LEU A 227 -0.64 4.80 4.61
C LEU A 227 0.45 4.17 5.47
N GLY A 228 1.16 4.98 6.25
CA GLY A 228 2.22 4.51 7.14
C GLY A 228 2.86 5.62 7.98
N PRO A 229 3.92 5.33 8.73
CA PRO A 229 4.61 6.32 9.55
C PRO A 229 5.13 7.51 8.75
N ARG A 230 5.28 8.67 9.39
CA ARG A 230 5.93 9.84 8.78
C ARG A 230 7.38 9.53 8.38
N GLY A 231 7.84 10.15 7.30
CA GLY A 231 9.24 10.09 6.88
C GLY A 231 9.63 8.85 6.05
N THR A 232 8.69 8.11 5.47
CA THR A 232 8.97 6.93 4.62
C THR A 232 9.13 7.26 3.12
N GLY A 233 9.24 8.54 2.77
CA GLY A 233 9.46 9.00 1.38
C GLY A 233 8.27 8.87 0.43
N LYS A 234 7.05 8.73 0.95
CA LYS A 234 5.82 8.46 0.17
C LYS A 234 5.52 9.49 -0.92
N SER A 235 5.60 10.77 -0.58
CA SER A 235 5.30 11.87 -1.50
C SER A 235 6.45 12.18 -2.47
N HIS A 236 7.68 11.74 -2.16
CA HIS A 236 8.88 12.04 -2.96
C HIS A 236 8.77 11.47 -4.37
N VAL A 237 8.30 10.23 -4.51
CA VAL A 237 8.17 9.56 -5.82
C VAL A 237 7.28 10.37 -6.77
N TYR A 238 6.11 10.79 -6.31
CA TYR A 238 5.14 11.51 -7.14
C TYR A 238 5.44 13.00 -7.33
N LYS A 239 6.46 13.51 -6.62
CA LYS A 239 6.90 14.90 -6.74
C LYS A 239 8.14 15.05 -7.61
N GLU A 240 9.11 14.15 -7.46
CA GLU A 240 10.46 14.33 -8.04
C GLU A 240 10.77 13.37 -9.19
N ILE A 241 10.08 12.21 -9.30
CA ILE A 241 10.46 11.14 -10.27
C ILE A 241 9.80 11.29 -11.63
N SER A 242 8.69 12.03 -11.76
CA SER A 242 8.05 12.26 -13.06
C SER A 242 7.62 13.71 -13.21
N PRO A 243 7.96 14.37 -14.34
CA PRO A 243 7.40 15.67 -14.67
C PRO A 243 5.93 15.57 -15.11
N ASN A 244 5.37 14.36 -15.23
CA ASN A 244 3.98 14.09 -15.60
C ASN A 244 3.12 13.68 -14.39
N SER A 245 3.60 13.89 -13.16
CA SER A 245 2.81 13.74 -11.93
C SER A 245 2.64 15.08 -11.21
N ILE A 246 1.49 15.25 -10.55
CA ILE A 246 1.23 16.39 -9.68
C ILE A 246 0.90 15.94 -8.26
N LEU A 247 1.53 16.59 -7.28
CA LEU A 247 1.25 16.40 -5.86
C LEU A 247 0.34 17.53 -5.36
N VAL A 248 -0.90 17.21 -5.02
CA VAL A 248 -1.87 18.12 -4.42
C VAL A 248 -1.62 18.12 -2.91
N SER A 249 -1.05 19.23 -2.40
CA SER A 249 -0.74 19.42 -0.98
C SER A 249 -1.73 20.36 -0.31
N GLY A 250 -2.02 20.17 0.99
CA GLY A 250 -2.83 21.10 1.78
C GLY A 250 -4.34 20.86 1.74
N GLY A 251 -4.79 19.72 1.20
CA GLY A 251 -6.13 19.19 1.42
C GLY A 251 -7.29 19.90 0.71
N GLN A 252 -7.15 21.17 0.36
CA GLN A 252 -8.20 21.94 -0.30
C GLN A 252 -8.07 21.87 -1.82
N THR A 253 -8.93 21.05 -2.45
CA THR A 253 -9.11 21.07 -3.91
C THR A 253 -10.58 21.30 -4.26
N THR A 254 -10.86 21.72 -5.48
CA THR A 254 -12.23 21.90 -5.98
C THR A 254 -12.51 20.92 -7.10
N VAL A 255 -13.79 20.60 -7.32
CA VAL A 255 -14.21 19.76 -8.44
C VAL A 255 -13.77 20.37 -9.78
N ALA A 256 -13.81 21.70 -9.89
CA ALA A 256 -13.37 22.41 -11.08
C ALA A 256 -11.86 22.26 -11.36
N ASN A 257 -11.03 22.32 -10.32
CA ASN A 257 -9.59 22.15 -10.46
C ASN A 257 -9.22 20.70 -10.79
N LEU A 258 -9.85 19.74 -10.10
CA LEU A 258 -9.51 18.33 -10.28
C LEU A 258 -10.07 17.74 -11.59
N PHE A 259 -11.33 18.03 -11.92
CA PHE A 259 -12.05 17.36 -13.01
C PHE A 259 -12.37 18.28 -14.18
N TYR A 260 -13.28 19.24 -14.02
CA TYR A 260 -13.73 20.08 -15.12
C TYR A 260 -14.31 21.40 -14.65
N ASN A 261 -13.80 22.48 -15.24
CA ASN A 261 -14.25 23.83 -14.96
C ASN A 261 -15.35 24.25 -15.95
N MET A 262 -16.59 24.33 -15.45
CA MET A 262 -17.77 24.69 -16.25
C MET A 262 -17.75 26.11 -16.81
N SER A 263 -17.07 27.07 -16.16
CA SER A 263 -17.04 28.46 -16.64
C SER A 263 -16.02 28.67 -17.76
N THR A 264 -14.96 27.87 -17.79
CA THR A 264 -13.89 27.98 -18.80
C THR A 264 -13.92 26.88 -19.86
N GLY A 265 -14.71 25.82 -19.65
CA GLY A 265 -14.78 24.66 -20.54
C GLY A 265 -13.50 23.81 -20.56
N LYS A 266 -12.67 23.91 -19.52
CA LYS A 266 -11.36 23.23 -19.47
C LYS A 266 -11.36 22.05 -18.53
N VAL A 267 -10.72 20.97 -18.98
CA VAL A 267 -10.43 19.79 -18.16
C VAL A 267 -9.40 20.15 -17.10
N GLY A 268 -9.64 19.65 -15.88
CA GLY A 268 -8.79 19.83 -14.72
C GLY A 268 -7.61 18.87 -14.70
N LEU A 269 -7.00 18.72 -13.52
CA LEU A 269 -5.76 17.97 -13.33
C LEU A 269 -5.81 16.53 -13.90
N VAL A 270 -6.92 15.81 -13.75
CA VAL A 270 -7.01 14.42 -14.22
C VAL A 270 -6.88 14.28 -15.74
N GLY A 271 -7.14 15.34 -16.52
CA GLY A 271 -6.96 15.35 -17.97
C GLY A 271 -5.57 15.78 -18.43
N LEU A 272 -4.76 16.33 -17.53
CA LEU A 272 -3.46 16.93 -17.86
C LEU A 272 -2.27 16.11 -17.36
N TRP A 273 -2.46 15.32 -16.31
CA TRP A 273 -1.39 14.60 -15.61
C TRP A 273 -1.57 13.08 -15.70
N ASP A 274 -0.47 12.34 -15.77
CA ASP A 274 -0.49 10.87 -15.75
C ASP A 274 -0.82 10.34 -14.35
N VAL A 275 -0.42 11.09 -13.31
CA VAL A 275 -0.67 10.77 -11.90
C VAL A 275 -1.08 12.02 -11.13
N VAL A 276 -2.19 11.92 -10.40
CA VAL A 276 -2.62 12.93 -9.42
C VAL A 276 -2.49 12.30 -8.03
N ALA A 277 -1.49 12.77 -7.27
CA ALA A 277 -1.21 12.30 -5.92
C ALA A 277 -1.73 13.30 -4.89
N PHE A 278 -2.48 12.81 -3.91
CA PHE A 278 -2.93 13.58 -2.75
C PHE A 278 -2.00 13.31 -1.59
N ASP A 279 -1.26 14.35 -1.19
CA ASP A 279 -0.48 14.28 0.05
C ASP A 279 -1.39 14.56 1.24
N GLU A 280 -1.13 13.87 2.34
CA GLU A 280 -1.87 13.99 3.59
C GLU A 280 -3.39 13.81 3.41
N VAL A 281 -3.81 12.57 3.11
CA VAL A 281 -5.23 12.22 2.85
C VAL A 281 -6.22 12.76 3.90
N ALA A 282 -5.81 12.87 5.16
CA ALA A 282 -6.64 13.40 6.25
C ALA A 282 -7.10 14.85 6.01
N GLY A 283 -6.33 15.63 5.24
CA GLY A 283 -6.66 17.01 4.91
C GLY A 283 -7.63 17.16 3.74
N ILE A 284 -7.94 16.09 2.98
CA ILE A 284 -8.76 16.20 1.77
C ILE A 284 -10.15 16.72 2.14
N SER A 285 -10.53 17.86 1.55
CA SER A 285 -11.84 18.46 1.71
C SER A 285 -12.31 19.02 0.37
N PHE A 286 -13.53 18.68 -0.02
CA PHE A 286 -14.19 19.24 -1.19
C PHE A 286 -15.21 20.28 -0.75
N LYS A 287 -15.11 21.50 -1.28
CA LYS A 287 -16.15 22.53 -1.06
C LYS A 287 -17.52 22.10 -1.62
N ASP A 288 -17.50 21.28 -2.67
CA ASP A 288 -18.69 20.76 -3.33
C ASP A 288 -19.00 19.33 -2.88
N LYS A 289 -20.20 19.08 -2.36
CA LYS A 289 -20.65 17.74 -1.88
C LYS A 289 -20.61 16.64 -2.95
N GLY A 290 -20.55 16.99 -4.24
CA GLY A 290 -20.49 16.03 -5.35
C GLY A 290 -19.09 15.54 -5.74
N GLY A 291 -18.01 16.09 -5.16
CA GLY A 291 -16.64 15.80 -5.60
C GLY A 291 -16.24 14.33 -5.42
N VAL A 292 -16.59 13.74 -4.28
CA VAL A 292 -16.30 12.33 -3.98
C VAL A 292 -17.06 11.39 -4.94
N GLN A 293 -18.29 11.74 -5.34
CA GLN A 293 -19.06 10.93 -6.29
C GLN A 293 -18.44 10.92 -7.69
N ILE A 294 -18.01 12.08 -8.19
CA ILE A 294 -17.32 12.18 -9.49
C ILE A 294 -16.02 11.38 -9.45
N MET A 295 -15.30 11.45 -8.33
CA MET A 295 -14.07 10.70 -8.12
C MET A 295 -14.31 9.19 -8.12
N LYS A 296 -15.40 8.71 -7.52
CA LYS A 296 -15.82 7.29 -7.63
C LYS A 296 -16.01 6.89 -9.09
N ASP A 297 -16.76 7.67 -9.86
CA ASP A 297 -17.07 7.33 -11.25
C ASP A 297 -15.79 7.31 -12.12
N PHE A 298 -14.91 8.29 -11.90
CA PHE A 298 -13.60 8.36 -12.55
C PHE A 298 -12.71 7.16 -12.19
N MET A 299 -12.53 6.88 -10.90
CA MET A 299 -11.69 5.77 -10.43
C MET A 299 -12.16 4.42 -10.98
N ALA A 300 -13.46 4.24 -11.19
CA ALA A 300 -14.01 3.00 -11.74
C ALA A 300 -13.82 2.87 -13.27
N SER A 301 -13.96 3.97 -14.02
CA SER A 301 -14.11 3.91 -15.48
C SER A 301 -13.01 4.62 -16.28
N GLY A 302 -12.19 5.46 -15.64
CA GLY A 302 -11.29 6.40 -16.32
C GLY A 302 -12.05 7.54 -17.00
N SER A 303 -13.32 7.74 -16.67
CA SER A 303 -14.17 8.75 -17.28
C SER A 303 -15.11 9.37 -16.27
N PHE A 304 -15.57 10.59 -16.52
CA PHE A 304 -16.55 11.23 -15.68
C PHE A 304 -17.50 12.09 -16.50
N SER A 305 -18.75 12.19 -16.03
CA SER A 305 -19.78 13.00 -16.68
C SER A 305 -19.87 14.37 -16.04
N ARG A 306 -19.79 15.43 -16.84
CA ARG A 306 -20.04 16.80 -16.38
C ARG A 306 -20.76 17.59 -17.46
N GLY A 307 -21.94 18.12 -17.14
CA GLY A 307 -22.79 18.76 -18.13
C GLY A 307 -23.41 17.72 -19.07
N ARG A 308 -23.22 17.88 -20.39
CA ARG A 308 -23.73 16.95 -21.42
C ARG A 308 -22.68 15.99 -21.97
N ASP A 309 -21.41 16.16 -21.59
CA ASP A 309 -20.30 15.43 -22.17
C ASP A 309 -19.71 14.40 -21.18
N LEU A 310 -19.30 13.27 -21.73
CA LEU A 310 -18.48 12.27 -21.05
C LEU A 310 -17.00 12.57 -21.36
N ILE A 311 -16.21 12.83 -20.33
CA ILE A 311 -14.80 13.18 -20.48
C ILE A 311 -13.95 11.98 -20.05
N ASN A 312 -13.11 11.49 -20.96
CA ASN A 312 -12.16 10.42 -20.70
C ASN A 312 -10.82 10.99 -20.26
N ALA A 313 -10.19 10.36 -19.27
CA ALA A 313 -8.83 10.71 -18.84
C ALA A 313 -8.07 9.48 -18.31
N ASN A 314 -6.74 9.53 -18.36
CA ASN A 314 -5.90 8.37 -18.04
C ASN A 314 -5.21 8.47 -16.68
N ALA A 315 -5.42 9.56 -15.93
CA ALA A 315 -4.73 9.82 -14.68
C ALA A 315 -4.95 8.71 -13.65
N SER A 316 -3.87 8.31 -13.00
CA SER A 316 -3.89 7.43 -11.83
C SER A 316 -4.05 8.25 -10.55
N MET A 317 -4.90 7.81 -9.62
CA MET A 317 -5.08 8.48 -8.33
C MET A 317 -4.25 7.83 -7.24
N VAL A 318 -3.43 8.63 -6.56
CA VAL A 318 -2.58 8.15 -5.47
C VAL A 318 -2.94 8.86 -4.18
N PHE A 319 -3.17 8.11 -3.12
CA PHE A 319 -3.56 8.63 -1.82
C PHE A 319 -2.48 8.32 -0.78
N VAL A 320 -1.77 9.36 -0.33
CA VAL A 320 -0.66 9.23 0.62
C VAL A 320 -1.06 9.80 1.98
N GLY A 321 -0.87 9.02 3.04
CA GLY A 321 -1.29 9.44 4.37
C GLY A 321 -0.45 8.86 5.50
N ASN A 322 -0.69 9.40 6.70
CA ASN A 322 0.03 8.98 7.89
C ASN A 322 -0.87 8.14 8.80
N ILE A 323 -0.30 7.07 9.35
CA ILE A 323 -0.92 6.32 10.45
C ILE A 323 -0.23 6.78 11.74
N ASN A 324 -1.01 7.32 12.68
CA ASN A 324 -0.52 7.85 13.95
C ASN A 324 -0.56 6.83 15.11
N GLN A 325 -1.15 5.65 14.87
CA GLN A 325 -1.27 4.55 15.84
C GLN A 325 -0.54 3.30 15.31
N SER A 326 -0.29 2.30 16.17
CA SER A 326 0.24 1.03 15.69
C SER A 326 -0.79 0.33 14.80
N VAL A 327 -0.31 -0.35 13.75
CA VAL A 327 -1.17 -1.10 12.82
C VAL A 327 -1.97 -2.17 13.55
N ASP A 328 -1.34 -2.88 14.49
CA ASP A 328 -2.00 -3.88 15.33
C ASP A 328 -3.18 -3.28 16.11
N SER A 329 -2.99 -2.11 16.73
CA SER A 329 -4.07 -1.41 17.43
C SER A 329 -5.18 -0.98 16.46
N LEU A 330 -4.82 -0.42 15.31
CA LEU A 330 -5.77 0.12 14.35
C LEU A 330 -6.61 -0.97 13.68
N VAL A 331 -6.01 -2.12 13.38
CA VAL A 331 -6.73 -3.32 12.88
C VAL A 331 -7.67 -3.88 13.95
N LYS A 332 -7.30 -3.81 15.24
CA LYS A 332 -8.10 -4.31 16.36
C LYS A 332 -9.27 -3.40 16.74
N THR A 333 -9.12 -2.09 16.57
CA THR A 333 -10.07 -1.07 17.06
C THR A 333 -10.90 -0.43 15.94
N SER A 334 -10.45 -0.50 14.69
CA SER A 334 -11.09 0.15 13.53
C SER A 334 -10.63 -0.54 12.23
N HIS A 335 -10.23 0.24 11.21
CA HIS A 335 -9.80 -0.22 9.90
C HIS A 335 -8.62 0.60 9.36
N LEU A 336 -7.83 0.02 8.45
CA LEU A 336 -6.62 0.64 7.89
C LEU A 336 -6.86 1.94 7.10
N PHE A 337 -8.11 2.21 6.69
CA PHE A 337 -8.51 3.47 6.04
C PHE A 337 -8.91 4.60 7.00
N ALA A 338 -8.82 4.40 8.32
CA ALA A 338 -9.22 5.40 9.32
C ALA A 338 -8.56 6.79 9.18
N PRO A 339 -7.34 6.94 8.60
CA PRO A 339 -6.77 8.27 8.34
C PRO A 339 -7.50 9.11 7.28
N PHE A 340 -8.44 8.56 6.51
CA PHE A 340 -9.22 9.36 5.56
C PHE A 340 -10.26 10.23 6.29
N PRO A 341 -10.70 11.35 5.67
CA PRO A 341 -11.77 12.17 6.21
C PRO A 341 -13.06 11.35 6.33
N GLU A 342 -13.85 11.57 7.39
CA GLU A 342 -15.11 10.83 7.63
C GLU A 342 -16.05 10.87 6.42
N GLU A 343 -16.13 12.00 5.71
CA GLU A 343 -16.95 12.16 4.49
C GLU A 343 -16.53 11.24 3.33
N MET A 344 -15.29 10.73 3.36
CA MET A 344 -14.73 9.82 2.37
C MET A 344 -14.66 8.37 2.84
N ILE A 345 -14.97 8.09 4.12
CA ILE A 345 -15.02 6.72 4.63
C ILE A 345 -16.28 6.05 4.10
N ASP A 346 -16.14 5.46 2.90
CA ASP A 346 -17.22 4.79 2.19
C ASP A 346 -16.69 3.52 1.49
N ALA A 347 -17.39 2.42 1.69
CA ALA A 347 -17.02 1.13 1.10
C ALA A 347 -16.98 1.20 -0.43
N ALA A 348 -17.93 1.91 -1.06
CA ALA A 348 -17.94 2.03 -2.52
C ALA A 348 -16.74 2.84 -3.04
N PHE A 349 -16.29 3.87 -2.30
CA PHE A 349 -15.07 4.60 -2.64
C PHE A 349 -13.83 3.71 -2.55
N PHE A 350 -13.61 3.04 -1.40
CA PHE A 350 -12.41 2.23 -1.19
C PHE A 350 -12.37 0.96 -2.05
N ASP A 351 -13.51 0.42 -2.46
CA ASP A 351 -13.58 -0.72 -3.39
C ASP A 351 -13.00 -0.41 -4.78
N ARG A 352 -12.79 0.88 -5.11
CA ARG A 352 -12.12 1.31 -6.34
C ARG A 352 -10.59 1.43 -6.21
N MET A 353 -10.03 1.15 -5.03
CA MET A 353 -8.59 1.11 -4.82
C MET A 353 -8.03 -0.23 -5.32
N HIS A 354 -7.10 -0.21 -6.29
CA HIS A 354 -6.52 -1.45 -6.77
C HIS A 354 -5.52 -2.04 -5.77
N CYS A 355 -4.82 -1.20 -5.02
CA CYS A 355 -3.76 -1.62 -4.11
C CYS A 355 -3.77 -0.78 -2.82
N TYR A 356 -3.62 -1.48 -1.69
CA TYR A 356 -3.21 -0.89 -0.42
C TYR A 356 -1.73 -1.23 -0.18
N LEU A 357 -0.86 -0.24 -0.25
CA LEU A 357 0.56 -0.39 0.03
C LEU A 357 0.83 -0.20 1.54
N PRO A 358 1.41 -1.21 2.23
CA PRO A 358 1.65 -1.16 3.66
C PRO A 358 2.85 -0.25 3.98
N GLY A 359 2.62 1.06 4.06
CA GLY A 359 3.67 2.05 4.28
C GLY A 359 4.39 1.93 5.62
N TRP A 360 3.90 1.10 6.55
CA TRP A 360 4.56 0.74 7.81
C TRP A 360 5.67 -0.30 7.68
N GLU A 361 5.69 -1.07 6.60
CA GLU A 361 6.79 -2.00 6.31
C GLU A 361 8.00 -1.28 5.69
N ILE A 362 7.80 -0.07 5.18
CA ILE A 362 8.88 0.75 4.64
C ILE A 362 9.56 1.50 5.79
N PRO A 363 10.90 1.36 5.96
CA PRO A 363 11.60 2.03 7.04
C PRO A 363 11.59 3.56 6.86
N LYS A 364 11.72 4.28 7.98
CA LYS A 364 11.90 5.74 7.93
C LYS A 364 13.19 6.09 7.21
N MET A 365 13.12 7.04 6.29
CA MET A 365 14.25 7.45 5.46
C MET A 365 15.40 8.00 6.30
N ARG A 366 16.61 7.54 5.98
CA ARG A 366 17.89 7.96 6.58
C ARG A 366 18.87 8.31 5.46
N PRO A 367 19.88 9.15 5.71
CA PRO A 367 20.89 9.49 4.70
C PRO A 367 21.55 8.28 4.02
N GLU A 368 21.81 7.22 4.77
CA GLU A 368 22.39 5.95 4.28
C GLU A 368 21.52 5.24 3.23
N TYR A 369 20.20 5.43 3.25
CA TYR A 369 19.27 4.79 2.32
C TYR A 369 19.27 5.41 0.92
N PHE A 370 19.98 6.51 0.71
CA PHE A 370 20.07 7.13 -0.60
C PHE A 370 21.33 6.69 -1.33
N THR A 371 21.18 6.18 -2.56
CA THR A 371 22.33 5.68 -3.33
C THR A 371 23.25 6.81 -3.78
N ASN A 372 24.54 6.52 -3.84
CA ASN A 372 25.57 7.37 -4.46
C ASN A 372 25.98 6.86 -5.84
N GLN A 373 25.42 5.74 -6.27
CA GLN A 373 25.82 5.01 -7.48
C GLN A 373 25.08 5.50 -8.72
N TYR A 374 25.33 4.87 -9.88
CA TYR A 374 24.60 5.18 -11.10
C TYR A 374 23.16 4.70 -11.03
N GLY A 375 22.25 5.51 -11.58
CA GLY A 375 20.88 5.13 -11.88
C GLY A 375 20.40 5.89 -13.12
N PHE A 376 19.24 5.56 -13.66
CA PHE A 376 18.69 6.30 -14.80
C PHE A 376 18.50 7.77 -14.47
N ILE A 377 18.73 8.61 -15.47
CA ILE A 377 18.29 10.00 -15.44
C ILE A 377 16.77 10.01 -15.25
N VAL A 378 16.28 10.82 -14.32
CA VAL A 378 14.87 10.86 -13.92
C VAL A 378 13.94 11.09 -15.10
N ASP A 379 14.30 11.97 -16.04
CA ASP A 379 13.50 12.23 -17.24
C ASP A 379 13.44 11.01 -18.18
N TYR A 380 14.55 10.29 -18.33
CA TYR A 380 14.59 9.04 -19.10
C TYR A 380 13.72 7.95 -18.45
N LEU A 381 13.81 7.80 -17.12
CA LEU A 381 12.93 6.91 -16.38
C LEU A 381 11.47 7.32 -16.56
N ALA A 382 11.12 8.59 -16.40
CA ALA A 382 9.74 9.06 -16.49
C ALA A 382 9.13 8.82 -17.87
N GLU A 383 9.86 9.09 -18.96
CA GLU A 383 9.38 8.82 -20.32
C GLU A 383 9.30 7.31 -20.59
N PHE A 384 10.23 6.50 -20.07
CA PHE A 384 10.11 5.03 -20.10
C PHE A 384 8.82 4.56 -19.43
N LEU A 385 8.55 5.00 -18.20
CA LEU A 385 7.35 4.59 -17.48
C LEU A 385 6.08 5.04 -18.22
N ARG A 386 6.09 6.26 -18.77
CA ARG A 386 4.96 6.81 -19.53
C ARG A 386 4.69 6.03 -20.82
N GLU A 387 5.71 5.70 -21.60
CA GLU A 387 5.54 4.90 -22.82
C GLU A 387 4.99 3.49 -22.51
N MET A 388 5.38 2.92 -21.37
CA MET A 388 4.82 1.64 -20.91
C MET A 388 3.31 1.71 -20.60
N ARG A 389 2.74 2.89 -20.33
CA ARG A 389 1.28 3.06 -20.14
C ARG A 389 0.46 2.73 -21.39
N LYS A 390 1.07 2.74 -22.57
CA LYS A 390 0.40 2.36 -23.84
C LYS A 390 0.28 0.85 -24.01
N ARG A 391 0.95 0.07 -23.15
CA ARG A 391 0.99 -1.39 -23.19
C ARG A 391 0.23 -1.98 -21.99
N THR A 392 -0.25 -3.21 -22.15
CA THR A 392 -0.93 -3.96 -21.08
C THR A 392 -0.39 -5.38 -21.03
N PHE A 393 -0.22 -5.91 -19.82
CA PHE A 393 0.10 -7.31 -19.54
C PHE A 393 -0.97 -7.93 -18.62
N ALA A 394 -2.21 -7.40 -18.65
CA ALA A 394 -3.30 -7.80 -17.78
C ALA A 394 -3.79 -9.25 -18.00
N ASP A 395 -3.49 -9.83 -19.16
CA ASP A 395 -3.79 -11.20 -19.59
C ASP A 395 -2.66 -12.19 -19.26
N ALA A 396 -1.51 -11.72 -18.77
CA ALA A 396 -0.35 -12.58 -18.44
C ALA A 396 -0.70 -13.71 -17.45
N ILE A 397 -1.64 -13.46 -16.54
CA ILE A 397 -2.13 -14.43 -15.56
C ILE A 397 -2.75 -15.65 -16.26
N ASP A 398 -3.55 -15.44 -17.30
CA ASP A 398 -4.41 -16.47 -17.90
C ASP A 398 -3.62 -17.60 -18.55
N ARG A 399 -2.38 -17.31 -18.95
CA ARG A 399 -1.45 -18.31 -19.51
C ARG A 399 -1.12 -19.40 -18.51
N TYR A 400 -1.02 -19.07 -17.22
CA TYR A 400 -0.45 -19.97 -16.21
C TYR A 400 -1.39 -20.26 -15.02
N PHE A 401 -2.30 -19.34 -14.70
CA PHE A 401 -3.13 -19.40 -13.49
C PHE A 401 -4.59 -19.02 -13.76
N LYS A 402 -5.48 -19.44 -12.86
CA LYS A 402 -6.85 -18.95 -12.73
C LYS A 402 -7.04 -18.29 -11.37
N LEU A 403 -7.82 -17.22 -11.29
CA LEU A 403 -8.15 -16.60 -10.01
C LEU A 403 -9.24 -17.42 -9.30
N GLY A 404 -9.19 -17.47 -7.96
CA GLY A 404 -10.17 -18.15 -7.13
C GLY A 404 -11.56 -17.51 -7.15
N ASN A 405 -12.56 -18.25 -6.66
CA ASN A 405 -13.97 -17.88 -6.80
C ASN A 405 -14.42 -16.73 -5.88
N ASN A 406 -13.65 -16.38 -4.85
CA ASN A 406 -13.98 -15.29 -3.92
C ASN A 406 -13.56 -13.90 -4.46
N LEU A 407 -12.96 -13.81 -5.65
CA LEU A 407 -12.64 -12.53 -6.28
C LEU A 407 -13.82 -12.04 -7.12
N ASN A 408 -14.39 -10.90 -6.76
CA ASN A 408 -15.40 -10.26 -7.60
C ASN A 408 -14.75 -9.56 -8.82
N GLN A 409 -15.55 -9.01 -9.75
CA GLN A 409 -15.02 -8.38 -10.96
C GLN A 409 -14.05 -7.22 -10.68
N ARG A 410 -14.30 -6.42 -9.63
CA ARG A 410 -13.40 -5.31 -9.24
C ARG A 410 -12.10 -5.83 -8.65
N ASP A 411 -12.16 -6.91 -7.87
CA ASP A 411 -10.99 -7.61 -7.34
C ASP A 411 -10.12 -8.16 -8.48
N VAL A 412 -10.74 -8.81 -9.47
CA VAL A 412 -10.06 -9.31 -10.67
C VAL A 412 -9.38 -8.18 -11.44
N ILE A 413 -10.06 -7.05 -11.67
CA ILE A 413 -9.49 -5.88 -12.35
C ILE A 413 -8.28 -5.33 -11.57
N ALA A 414 -8.41 -5.20 -10.25
CA ALA A 414 -7.33 -4.71 -9.40
C ALA A 414 -6.10 -5.62 -9.41
N VAL A 415 -6.30 -6.92 -9.28
CA VAL A 415 -5.20 -7.91 -9.32
C VAL A 415 -4.53 -7.88 -10.69
N ARG A 416 -5.30 -7.93 -11.78
CA ARG A 416 -4.75 -7.89 -13.16
C ARG A 416 -3.96 -6.63 -13.44
N ARG A 417 -4.47 -5.46 -13.05
CA ARG A 417 -3.76 -4.18 -13.22
C ARG A 417 -2.48 -4.11 -12.38
N THR A 418 -2.50 -4.66 -11.17
CA THR A 418 -1.31 -4.70 -10.30
C THR A 418 -0.24 -5.63 -10.89
N VAL A 419 -0.62 -6.82 -11.35
CA VAL A 419 0.30 -7.76 -12.05
C VAL A 419 0.86 -7.11 -13.31
N SER A 420 0.01 -6.52 -14.13
CA SER A 420 0.42 -5.84 -15.36
C SER A 420 1.41 -4.71 -15.07
N GLY A 421 1.16 -3.90 -14.03
CA GLY A 421 2.07 -2.84 -13.60
C GLY A 421 3.44 -3.36 -13.15
N LEU A 422 3.46 -4.40 -12.31
CA LEU A 422 4.69 -5.02 -11.84
C LEU A 422 5.49 -5.64 -12.99
N LEU A 423 4.83 -6.37 -13.90
CA LEU A 423 5.47 -6.94 -15.08
C LEU A 423 6.00 -5.86 -16.04
N LYS A 424 5.28 -4.75 -16.22
CA LYS A 424 5.77 -3.61 -17.02
C LYS A 424 7.02 -2.96 -16.44
N LEU A 425 7.16 -2.94 -15.12
CA LEU A 425 8.34 -2.41 -14.44
C LEU A 425 9.52 -3.40 -14.51
N ILE A 426 9.28 -4.67 -14.18
CA ILE A 426 10.33 -5.68 -13.97
C ILE A 426 10.71 -6.39 -15.28
N TYR A 427 9.76 -6.60 -16.18
CA TYR A 427 9.91 -7.28 -17.49
C TYR A 427 9.29 -6.44 -18.62
N PRO A 428 9.76 -5.19 -18.82
CA PRO A 428 9.16 -4.28 -19.81
C PRO A 428 9.14 -4.82 -21.25
N HIS A 429 10.05 -5.75 -21.56
CA HIS A 429 10.22 -6.40 -22.85
C HIS A 429 9.24 -7.56 -23.10
N GLY A 430 8.51 -8.02 -22.08
CA GLY A 430 7.52 -9.09 -22.19
C GLY A 430 8.04 -10.52 -22.01
N ASP A 431 9.36 -10.73 -21.86
CA ASP A 431 9.93 -12.06 -21.60
C ASP A 431 9.88 -12.37 -20.10
N PHE A 432 8.70 -12.78 -19.61
CA PHE A 432 8.50 -13.28 -18.25
C PHE A 432 8.00 -14.73 -18.27
N ASP A 433 8.50 -15.53 -17.33
CA ASP A 433 8.13 -16.92 -17.16
C ASP A 433 6.96 -17.11 -16.17
N LYS A 434 6.58 -18.37 -15.92
CA LYS A 434 5.52 -18.74 -14.97
C LYS A 434 5.79 -18.19 -13.56
N ASP A 435 7.04 -18.29 -13.11
CA ASP A 435 7.44 -17.90 -11.75
C ASP A 435 7.38 -16.37 -11.55
N ALA A 436 7.79 -15.60 -12.57
CA ALA A 436 7.68 -14.14 -12.59
C ALA A 436 6.22 -13.68 -12.48
N VAL A 437 5.32 -14.34 -13.22
CA VAL A 437 3.88 -14.10 -13.14
C VAL A 437 3.35 -14.50 -11.76
N GLU A 438 3.74 -15.65 -11.21
CA GLU A 438 3.30 -16.10 -9.88
C GLU A 438 3.75 -15.14 -8.77
N ARG A 439 5.01 -14.66 -8.80
CA ARG A 439 5.53 -13.67 -7.84
C ARG A 439 4.70 -12.38 -7.87
N SER A 440 4.46 -11.85 -9.08
CA SER A 440 3.65 -10.64 -9.27
C SER A 440 2.20 -10.84 -8.84
N LEU A 441 1.63 -12.02 -9.11
CA LEU A 441 0.27 -12.40 -8.75
C LEU A 441 0.08 -12.51 -7.23
N LYS A 442 1.02 -13.15 -6.52
CA LYS A 442 1.01 -13.23 -5.05
C LYS A 442 0.99 -11.84 -4.41
N TYR A 443 1.88 -10.95 -4.86
CA TYR A 443 1.92 -9.58 -4.36
C TYR A 443 0.62 -8.81 -4.65
N ALA A 444 0.08 -8.95 -5.88
CA ALA A 444 -1.16 -8.30 -6.29
C ALA A 444 -2.37 -8.77 -5.46
N LEU A 445 -2.48 -10.07 -5.21
CA LEU A 445 -3.53 -10.65 -4.38
C LEU A 445 -3.43 -10.17 -2.93
N GLU A 446 -2.21 -10.15 -2.36
CA GLU A 446 -1.99 -9.64 -1.00
C GLU A 446 -2.44 -8.17 -0.89
N ALA A 447 -1.99 -7.33 -1.82
CA ALA A 447 -2.28 -5.89 -1.83
C ALA A 447 -3.78 -5.59 -1.98
N ARG A 448 -4.49 -6.35 -2.84
CA ARG A 448 -5.94 -6.19 -3.02
C ARG A 448 -6.73 -6.82 -1.87
N ARG A 449 -6.29 -7.96 -1.33
CA ARG A 449 -6.91 -8.56 -0.13
C ARG A 449 -6.88 -7.58 1.02
N ARG A 450 -5.78 -6.86 1.24
CA ARG A 450 -5.68 -5.84 2.29
C ARG A 450 -6.78 -4.77 2.19
N VAL A 451 -7.16 -4.35 0.98
CA VAL A 451 -8.32 -3.46 0.74
C VAL A 451 -9.62 -4.16 1.16
N LYS A 452 -9.85 -5.39 0.70
CA LYS A 452 -11.07 -6.15 0.96
C LYS A 452 -11.29 -6.49 2.42
N GLU A 453 -10.23 -6.80 3.16
CA GLU A 453 -10.29 -6.99 4.61
C GLU A 453 -10.79 -5.73 5.33
N GLN A 454 -10.47 -4.53 4.83
CA GLN A 454 -11.00 -3.31 5.42
C GLN A 454 -12.44 -3.05 4.99
N LEU A 455 -12.80 -3.37 3.75
CA LEU A 455 -14.18 -3.28 3.29
C LEU A 455 -15.09 -4.22 4.07
N LYS A 456 -14.63 -5.42 4.45
CA LYS A 456 -15.34 -6.33 5.36
C LYS A 456 -15.63 -5.67 6.71
N LYS A 457 -14.71 -4.86 7.24
CA LYS A 457 -14.91 -4.13 8.51
C LYS A 457 -15.85 -2.93 8.36
N ILE A 458 -15.81 -2.24 7.22
CA ILE A 458 -16.60 -1.01 6.98
C ILE A 458 -18.03 -1.35 6.51
N GLY A 459 -18.17 -2.24 5.53
CA GLY A 459 -19.43 -2.63 4.89
C GLY A 459 -20.02 -3.96 5.39
N GLY A 460 -19.35 -4.66 6.31
CA GLY A 460 -19.86 -5.89 6.92
C GLY A 460 -20.02 -7.05 5.93
N MET A 461 -21.20 -7.68 5.97
CA MET A 461 -21.51 -8.91 5.21
C MET A 461 -21.45 -8.74 3.68
N GLU A 462 -21.52 -7.52 3.14
CA GLU A 462 -21.37 -7.29 1.69
C GLU A 462 -19.99 -7.71 1.16
N PHE A 463 -18.96 -7.73 2.02
CA PHE A 463 -17.56 -7.96 1.64
C PHE A 463 -16.94 -9.18 2.33
N TYR A 464 -17.74 -10.20 2.65
CA TYR A 464 -17.26 -11.41 3.36
C TYR A 464 -16.29 -12.29 2.55
N ASP A 465 -16.35 -12.22 1.21
CA ASP A 465 -15.47 -12.91 0.27
C ASP A 465 -14.05 -12.31 0.26
N VAL A 466 -13.25 -12.66 1.28
CA VAL A 466 -11.86 -12.19 1.45
C VAL A 466 -10.81 -13.29 1.27
N HIS A 467 -11.24 -14.53 1.08
CA HIS A 467 -10.34 -15.69 0.90
C HIS A 467 -9.77 -15.73 -0.51
N PHE A 468 -8.79 -14.86 -0.76
CA PHE A 468 -8.17 -14.75 -2.07
C PHE A 468 -7.25 -15.94 -2.36
N SER A 469 -7.42 -16.54 -3.53
CA SER A 469 -6.64 -17.67 -4.01
C SER A 469 -6.40 -17.58 -5.52
N TYR A 470 -5.50 -18.43 -6.01
CA TYR A 470 -5.28 -18.69 -7.42
C TYR A 470 -4.97 -20.18 -7.63
N ILE A 471 -5.29 -20.68 -8.81
CA ILE A 471 -5.18 -22.09 -9.19
C ILE A 471 -4.15 -22.21 -10.29
N ASP A 472 -3.19 -23.10 -10.12
CA ASP A 472 -2.21 -23.44 -11.16
C ASP A 472 -2.88 -24.23 -12.29
N ASN A 473 -2.71 -23.78 -13.54
CA ASN A 473 -3.35 -24.44 -14.69
C ASN A 473 -2.80 -25.85 -14.96
N GLU A 474 -1.55 -26.11 -14.60
CA GLU A 474 -0.87 -27.39 -14.82
C GLU A 474 -1.12 -28.36 -13.66
N SER A 475 -0.83 -27.94 -12.42
CA SER A 475 -0.97 -28.83 -11.26
C SER A 475 -2.40 -28.93 -10.72
N ARG A 476 -3.28 -27.98 -11.08
CA ARG A 476 -4.64 -27.81 -10.51
C ARG A 476 -4.67 -27.52 -9.01
N GLU A 477 -3.52 -27.22 -8.42
CA GLU A 477 -3.42 -26.84 -7.01
C GLU A 477 -3.96 -25.42 -6.80
N GLU A 478 -4.86 -25.26 -5.83
CA GLU A 478 -5.34 -23.96 -5.37
C GLU A 478 -4.48 -23.46 -4.21
N LYS A 479 -3.92 -22.26 -4.36
CA LYS A 479 -3.03 -21.61 -3.39
C LYS A 479 -3.69 -20.34 -2.86
N PHE A 480 -3.83 -20.25 -1.54
CA PHE A 480 -4.42 -19.10 -0.85
C PHE A 480 -3.35 -18.06 -0.48
N VAL A 481 -3.70 -16.77 -0.55
CA VAL A 481 -2.79 -15.66 -0.24
C VAL A 481 -3.33 -14.87 0.95
N SER A 482 -2.62 -14.91 2.08
CA SER A 482 -2.93 -14.17 3.32
C SER A 482 -2.31 -12.77 3.34
N VAL A 483 -2.65 -11.97 4.35
CA VAL A 483 -2.03 -10.66 4.65
C VAL A 483 -1.42 -10.70 6.05
N LEU A 484 -0.29 -10.03 6.27
CA LEU A 484 0.42 -10.05 7.56
C LEU A 484 -0.36 -9.36 8.69
N GLU A 485 -1.23 -8.40 8.34
CA GLU A 485 -2.01 -7.64 9.32
C GLU A 485 -3.26 -8.38 9.79
N GLN A 486 -3.56 -9.53 9.19
CA GLN A 486 -4.36 -10.54 9.88
C GLN A 486 -3.46 -11.11 10.97
N GLY A 487 -3.71 -10.69 12.21
CA GLY A 487 -2.98 -11.17 13.38
C GLY A 487 -2.71 -12.67 13.29
N GLY A 488 -1.45 -13.03 13.52
CA GLY A 488 -0.82 -14.33 13.31
C GLY A 488 -1.75 -15.53 13.09
N ASP A 489 -1.75 -16.02 11.85
CA ASP A 489 -1.88 -17.42 11.38
C ASP A 489 -2.84 -18.41 12.09
N LYS A 490 -3.89 -17.91 12.77
CA LYS A 490 -4.91 -18.56 13.61
C LYS A 490 -4.75 -18.14 15.08
N LEU A 491 -5.82 -17.57 15.63
CA LEU A 491 -5.90 -17.20 17.05
C LEU A 491 -5.71 -18.41 17.99
N ILE A 492 -6.02 -19.61 17.50
CA ILE A 492 -5.79 -20.88 18.16
C ILE A 492 -4.53 -21.54 17.54
N PRO A 493 -3.41 -21.62 18.28
CA PRO A 493 -2.16 -22.16 17.75
C PRO A 493 -2.27 -23.65 17.44
N GLU A 494 -1.49 -24.11 16.46
CA GLU A 494 -1.33 -25.54 16.17
C GLU A 494 -0.39 -26.20 17.19
N GLY A 495 -0.71 -27.43 17.61
CA GLY A 495 0.06 -28.18 18.61
C GLY A 495 -0.53 -28.16 20.02
N PRO A 496 0.09 -28.88 20.97
CA PRO A 496 -0.34 -28.92 22.37
C PRO A 496 -0.05 -27.59 23.07
N MET A 497 -1.02 -27.10 23.84
CA MET A 497 -0.85 -25.91 24.67
C MET A 497 -0.33 -26.28 26.06
N ASN A 498 0.07 -25.27 26.85
CA ASN A 498 0.42 -25.51 28.25
C ASN A 498 -0.81 -26.04 29.03
N PRO A 499 -0.62 -26.95 29.99
CA PRO A 499 -1.69 -27.35 30.92
C PRO A 499 -2.36 -26.13 31.56
N GLY A 500 -3.68 -26.18 31.71
CA GLY A 500 -4.45 -25.04 32.18
C GLY A 500 -4.67 -23.96 31.12
N THR A 501 -4.51 -24.27 29.84
CA THR A 501 -4.89 -23.37 28.75
C THR A 501 -6.05 -23.94 27.94
N SER A 502 -7.09 -23.13 27.71
CA SER A 502 -8.24 -23.52 26.89
C SER A 502 -8.77 -22.36 26.06
N HIS A 503 -9.57 -22.69 25.03
CA HIS A 503 -10.31 -21.71 24.24
C HIS A 503 -11.80 -22.00 24.33
N THR A 504 -12.60 -20.94 24.40
CA THR A 504 -14.06 -20.99 24.37
C THR A 504 -14.59 -19.88 23.48
N ILE A 505 -15.77 -20.09 22.90
CA ILE A 505 -16.50 -19.04 22.19
C ILE A 505 -17.74 -18.72 23.00
N ALA A 506 -18.00 -17.44 23.20
CA ALA A 506 -19.13 -16.98 23.99
C ALA A 506 -19.61 -15.62 23.47
N MET A 507 -20.83 -15.23 23.86
CA MET A 507 -21.33 -13.89 23.56
C MET A 507 -20.66 -12.85 24.46
N GLY A 508 -20.10 -11.82 23.84
CA GLY A 508 -19.60 -10.62 24.50
C GLY A 508 -20.66 -9.54 24.61
N THR A 509 -20.19 -8.30 24.76
CA THR A 509 -21.04 -7.10 24.80
C THR A 509 -21.76 -6.91 23.46
N GLY A 510 -23.05 -6.58 23.50
CA GLY A 510 -23.85 -6.39 22.28
C GLY A 510 -24.23 -7.68 21.55
N ASN A 511 -24.14 -8.85 22.20
CA ASN A 511 -24.45 -10.18 21.65
C ASN A 511 -23.57 -10.59 20.45
N LEU A 512 -22.36 -10.04 20.36
CA LEU A 512 -21.37 -10.45 19.37
C LEU A 512 -20.58 -11.67 19.86
N LEU A 513 -20.39 -12.67 19.01
CA LEU A 513 -19.61 -13.86 19.34
C LEU A 513 -18.11 -13.53 19.35
N GLY A 514 -17.45 -13.80 20.47
CA GLY A 514 -16.01 -13.61 20.66
C GLY A 514 -15.29 -14.92 20.99
N LEU A 515 -14.00 -14.97 20.65
CA LEU A 515 -13.11 -16.03 21.11
C LEU A 515 -12.40 -15.57 22.38
N TYR A 516 -12.39 -16.44 23.39
CA TYR A 516 -11.75 -16.19 24.67
C TYR A 516 -10.76 -17.32 24.95
N ARG A 517 -9.54 -16.95 25.34
CA ARG A 517 -8.52 -17.87 25.83
C ARG A 517 -8.43 -17.76 27.35
N GLN A 518 -8.49 -18.89 28.03
CA GLN A 518 -8.25 -18.97 29.47
C GLN A 518 -6.86 -19.53 29.73
N GLU A 519 -6.11 -18.88 30.61
CA GLU A 519 -4.76 -19.27 31.03
C GLU A 519 -4.74 -19.39 32.55
N LEU A 520 -4.42 -20.58 33.05
CA LEU A 520 -4.37 -20.87 34.47
C LEU A 520 -2.94 -21.12 34.92
N GLN A 521 -2.49 -20.33 35.88
CA GLN A 521 -1.28 -20.62 36.65
C GLN A 521 -1.67 -21.24 38.00
N VAL A 522 -1.08 -22.40 38.29
CA VAL A 522 -1.23 -23.09 39.58
C VAL A 522 0.07 -22.91 40.38
N THR A 523 -0.03 -22.46 41.62
CA THR A 523 1.11 -22.27 42.54
C THR A 523 0.79 -22.92 43.89
N GLN A 524 1.81 -23.30 44.67
CA GLN A 524 1.57 -23.80 46.03
C GLN A 524 0.87 -22.73 46.88
N GLY A 525 -0.19 -23.10 47.59
CA GLY A 525 -1.07 -22.13 48.25
C GLY A 525 -2.13 -22.78 49.13
N ASN A 526 -3.23 -22.06 49.39
CA ASN A 526 -4.29 -22.44 50.32
C ASN A 526 -5.68 -22.52 49.66
N GLY A 527 -5.75 -22.77 48.34
CA GLY A 527 -7.02 -22.90 47.61
C GLY A 527 -7.62 -21.58 47.11
N LYS A 528 -6.84 -20.49 47.03
CA LYS A 528 -7.35 -19.17 46.63
C LYS A 528 -7.46 -19.04 45.11
N LEU A 529 -8.60 -18.54 44.62
CA LEU A 529 -8.78 -18.13 43.23
C LEU A 529 -8.53 -16.63 43.07
N THR A 530 -7.70 -16.27 42.10
CA THR A 530 -7.51 -14.91 41.61
C THR A 530 -7.89 -14.84 40.13
N ILE A 531 -8.68 -13.84 39.74
CA ILE A 531 -9.18 -13.68 38.36
C ILE A 531 -8.66 -12.36 37.79
N SER A 532 -8.11 -12.40 36.58
CA SER A 532 -7.64 -11.24 35.83
C SER A 532 -8.09 -11.28 34.36
N GLY A 533 -8.01 -10.15 33.64
CA GLY A 533 -8.35 -10.09 32.21
C GLY A 533 -9.84 -9.89 31.85
N VAL A 534 -10.74 -9.86 32.84
CA VAL A 534 -12.20 -9.70 32.62
C VAL A 534 -12.76 -8.30 32.94
N GLY A 535 -11.88 -7.32 33.22
CA GLY A 535 -12.26 -5.94 33.54
C GLY A 535 -13.18 -5.79 34.77
N ALA A 536 -14.12 -4.85 34.70
CA ALA A 536 -15.13 -4.59 35.73
C ALA A 536 -16.37 -5.50 35.65
N SER A 537 -16.40 -6.47 34.73
CA SER A 537 -17.57 -7.35 34.53
C SER A 537 -17.81 -8.24 35.75
N SER A 538 -18.91 -7.98 36.48
CA SER A 538 -19.36 -8.83 37.59
C SER A 538 -19.89 -10.18 37.08
N LYS A 539 -20.61 -10.18 35.95
CA LYS A 539 -21.23 -11.38 35.36
C LYS A 539 -20.19 -12.43 34.96
N THR A 540 -19.12 -12.03 34.28
CA THR A 540 -18.04 -12.94 33.88
C THR A 540 -17.29 -13.49 35.09
N LYS A 541 -16.99 -12.63 36.08
CA LYS A 541 -16.35 -13.06 37.33
C LYS A 541 -17.20 -14.08 38.07
N GLU A 542 -18.51 -13.89 38.10
CA GLU A 542 -19.44 -14.82 38.73
C GLU A 542 -19.47 -16.16 38.01
N SER A 543 -19.50 -16.16 36.68
CA SER A 543 -19.43 -17.38 35.88
C SER A 543 -18.16 -18.20 36.16
N ILE A 544 -17.00 -17.55 36.27
CA ILE A 544 -15.73 -18.21 36.62
C ILE A 544 -15.78 -18.77 38.05
N LYS A 545 -16.34 -18.03 39.01
CA LYS A 545 -16.49 -18.50 40.40
C LYS A 545 -17.37 -19.74 40.49
N VAL A 546 -18.49 -19.78 39.76
CA VAL A 546 -19.35 -20.96 39.68
C VAL A 546 -18.57 -22.17 39.17
N GLY A 547 -17.76 -21.99 38.12
CA GLY A 547 -16.86 -23.03 37.61
C GLY A 547 -15.84 -23.50 38.67
N PHE A 548 -15.30 -22.58 39.46
CA PHE A 548 -14.35 -22.87 40.54
C PHE A 548 -14.99 -23.55 41.76
N ASP A 549 -16.22 -23.20 42.11
CA ASP A 549 -16.97 -23.85 43.20
C ASP A 549 -17.33 -25.28 42.81
N TYR A 550 -17.76 -25.49 41.57
CA TYR A 550 -17.96 -26.83 41.02
C TYR A 550 -16.67 -27.65 41.02
N PHE A 551 -15.55 -27.02 40.61
CA PHE A 551 -14.21 -27.61 40.63
C PHE A 551 -13.81 -28.10 42.03
N LYS A 552 -13.94 -27.25 43.06
CA LYS A 552 -13.67 -27.62 44.46
C LYS A 552 -14.45 -28.84 44.91
N ALA A 553 -15.73 -28.93 44.53
CA ALA A 553 -16.61 -30.00 44.96
C ALA A 553 -16.39 -31.31 44.20
N ASN A 554 -15.90 -31.27 42.95
CA ASN A 554 -15.95 -32.42 42.05
C ASN A 554 -14.60 -32.88 41.47
N VAL A 555 -13.48 -32.19 41.72
CA VAL A 555 -12.20 -32.57 41.10
C VAL A 555 -11.74 -33.98 41.47
N SER A 556 -12.12 -34.49 42.65
CA SER A 556 -11.80 -35.86 43.09
C SER A 556 -12.42 -36.94 42.18
N ARG A 557 -13.48 -36.59 41.44
CA ARG A 557 -14.11 -37.44 40.43
C ARG A 557 -13.35 -37.45 39.10
N VAL A 558 -12.49 -36.47 38.87
CA VAL A 558 -11.60 -36.38 37.71
C VAL A 558 -10.24 -36.98 38.04
N SER A 559 -9.70 -36.69 39.22
CA SER A 559 -8.43 -37.24 39.72
C SER A 559 -8.47 -37.42 41.24
N ALA A 560 -8.39 -38.68 41.69
CA ALA A 560 -8.47 -39.01 43.12
C ALA A 560 -7.33 -38.40 43.96
N SER A 561 -6.18 -38.09 43.33
CA SER A 561 -5.02 -37.47 43.99
C SER A 561 -5.06 -35.94 44.00
N ALA A 562 -6.01 -35.31 43.29
CA ALA A 562 -6.09 -33.86 43.19
C ALA A 562 -6.65 -33.24 44.47
N LYS A 563 -5.88 -32.33 45.08
CA LYS A 563 -6.26 -31.60 46.29
C LYS A 563 -6.32 -30.11 45.99
N VAL A 564 -7.53 -29.55 45.95
CA VAL A 564 -7.70 -28.14 45.59
C VAL A 564 -7.07 -27.20 46.62
N GLY A 565 -7.12 -27.57 47.90
CA GLY A 565 -6.65 -26.74 49.02
C GLY A 565 -5.13 -26.54 49.10
N ASP A 566 -4.33 -27.35 48.38
CA ASP A 566 -2.86 -27.30 48.46
C ASP A 566 -2.26 -26.29 47.46
N SER A 567 -3.10 -25.65 46.65
CA SER A 567 -2.67 -24.77 45.55
C SER A 567 -3.54 -23.52 45.43
N ASP A 568 -2.94 -22.42 45.01
CA ASP A 568 -3.63 -21.21 44.58
C ASP A 568 -3.73 -21.19 43.05
N TYR A 569 -4.81 -20.58 42.55
CA TYR A 569 -5.21 -20.59 41.16
C TYR A 569 -5.29 -19.15 40.66
N HIS A 570 -4.47 -18.82 39.68
CA HIS A 570 -4.58 -17.54 38.97
C HIS A 570 -5.11 -17.78 37.56
N LEU A 571 -6.38 -17.46 37.34
CA LEU A 571 -7.02 -17.57 36.03
C LEU A 571 -7.03 -16.21 35.34
N HIS A 572 -6.31 -16.13 34.23
CA HIS A 572 -6.31 -14.99 33.33
C HIS A 572 -7.17 -15.27 32.10
N VAL A 573 -8.03 -14.34 31.72
CA VAL A 573 -8.83 -14.43 30.49
C VAL A 573 -8.34 -13.42 29.48
N VAL A 574 -7.98 -13.91 28.29
CA VAL A 574 -7.61 -13.09 27.14
C VAL A 574 -8.77 -13.11 26.15
N GLU A 575 -9.25 -11.93 25.79
CA GLU A 575 -10.28 -11.75 24.77
C GLU A 575 -9.59 -11.46 23.43
N LEU A 576 -9.98 -12.20 22.37
CA LEU A 576 -9.23 -12.25 21.11
C LEU A 576 -9.94 -11.56 19.93
N HIS A 577 -11.20 -11.13 20.08
CA HIS A 577 -12.03 -10.54 19.02
C HIS A 577 -12.56 -9.12 19.32
N ASN A 578 -12.12 -8.49 20.41
CA ASN A 578 -12.64 -7.23 20.96
C ASN A 578 -14.17 -7.17 21.12
N THR A 579 -14.84 -8.30 21.41
CA THR A 579 -16.30 -8.32 21.65
C THR A 579 -16.67 -7.94 23.09
N GLY A 580 -15.70 -7.68 23.95
CA GLY A 580 -15.91 -7.35 25.37
C GLY A 580 -16.08 -8.60 26.25
N PRO A 581 -16.35 -8.43 27.56
CA PRO A 581 -16.37 -9.53 28.51
C PRO A 581 -17.46 -10.56 28.20
N ALA A 582 -17.12 -11.84 28.26
CA ALA A 582 -18.07 -12.91 27.94
C ALA A 582 -19.21 -12.98 28.96
N HIS A 583 -20.41 -13.27 28.48
CA HIS A 583 -21.59 -13.45 29.32
C HIS A 583 -21.47 -14.66 30.26
N THR A 584 -20.91 -15.77 29.76
CA THR A 584 -20.78 -17.04 30.46
C THR A 584 -19.53 -17.78 29.96
N MET A 585 -18.89 -18.55 30.83
CA MET A 585 -17.73 -19.41 30.55
C MET A 585 -17.52 -20.46 31.66
N THR A 586 -18.61 -20.96 32.23
CA THR A 586 -18.61 -21.82 33.42
C THR A 586 -17.90 -23.15 33.17
N LEU A 587 -18.27 -23.87 32.11
CA LEU A 587 -17.70 -25.16 31.75
C LEU A 587 -16.23 -25.02 31.30
N ALA A 588 -15.94 -24.03 30.45
CA ALA A 588 -14.58 -23.74 30.02
C ALA A 588 -13.66 -23.51 31.23
N SER A 589 -14.12 -22.74 32.22
CA SER A 589 -13.38 -22.50 33.47
C SER A 589 -13.12 -23.79 34.24
N PHE A 590 -14.11 -24.68 34.35
CA PHE A 590 -13.94 -25.97 35.01
C PHE A 590 -12.93 -26.87 34.30
N VAL A 591 -13.00 -26.96 32.97
CA VAL A 591 -12.06 -27.75 32.15
C VAL A 591 -10.63 -27.21 32.30
N THR A 592 -10.46 -25.88 32.24
CA THR A 592 -9.17 -25.21 32.44
C THR A 592 -8.58 -25.50 33.83
N LEU A 593 -9.40 -25.43 34.88
CA LEU A 593 -9.00 -25.72 36.27
C LEU A 593 -8.51 -27.16 36.45
N CYS A 594 -9.25 -28.13 35.90
CA CYS A 594 -8.84 -29.53 35.91
C CYS A 594 -7.54 -29.75 35.14
N SER A 595 -7.42 -29.18 33.94
CA SER A 595 -6.21 -29.30 33.12
C SER A 595 -4.97 -28.76 33.83
N GLY A 596 -5.05 -27.59 34.46
CA GLY A 596 -3.92 -26.98 35.17
C GLY A 596 -3.53 -27.74 36.42
N LEU A 597 -4.48 -28.19 37.24
CA LEU A 597 -4.17 -28.92 38.48
C LEU A 597 -3.59 -30.32 38.20
N ILE A 598 -4.09 -31.00 37.16
CA ILE A 598 -3.60 -32.34 36.77
C ILE A 598 -2.25 -32.23 36.04
N GLY A 599 -1.90 -31.06 35.52
CA GLY A 599 -0.69 -30.85 34.74
C GLY A 599 -0.76 -31.51 33.36
N LYS A 600 -1.97 -31.71 32.82
CA LYS A 600 -2.18 -32.33 31.50
C LYS A 600 -2.84 -31.34 30.54
N SER A 601 -2.23 -31.16 29.38
CA SER A 601 -2.73 -30.30 28.31
C SER A 601 -4.01 -30.83 27.69
N LEU A 602 -4.89 -29.91 27.28
CA LEU A 602 -6.04 -30.24 26.43
C LEU A 602 -5.58 -30.65 25.03
N GLN A 603 -6.44 -31.34 24.29
CA GLN A 603 -6.20 -31.64 22.89
C GLN A 603 -5.97 -30.35 22.08
N GLY A 604 -4.96 -30.35 21.21
CA GLY A 604 -4.62 -29.17 20.39
C GLY A 604 -5.75 -28.74 19.45
N GLN A 605 -5.82 -27.44 19.17
CA GLN A 605 -6.84 -26.81 18.32
C GLN A 605 -8.30 -27.08 18.75
N MET A 606 -8.52 -27.30 20.05
CA MET A 606 -9.84 -27.54 20.63
C MET A 606 -10.50 -26.25 21.13
N VAL A 607 -11.81 -26.13 20.86
CA VAL A 607 -12.70 -25.14 21.50
C VAL A 607 -13.70 -25.88 22.39
N VAL A 608 -13.79 -25.46 23.65
CA VAL A 608 -14.79 -25.94 24.63
C VAL A 608 -16.05 -25.11 24.46
N LEU A 609 -17.17 -25.74 24.13
CA LEU A 609 -18.46 -25.07 23.99
C LEU A 609 -19.45 -25.56 25.06
N GLY A 610 -20.41 -24.70 25.37
CA GLY A 610 -21.46 -24.97 26.35
C GLY A 610 -21.14 -24.40 27.73
N ASP A 611 -22.16 -24.38 28.56
CA ASP A 611 -22.09 -23.88 29.94
C ASP A 611 -22.70 -24.90 30.91
N MET A 612 -22.56 -24.65 32.21
CA MET A 612 -23.11 -25.48 33.27
C MET A 612 -23.61 -24.63 34.45
N SER A 613 -24.62 -25.16 35.14
CA SER A 613 -25.06 -24.64 36.43
C SER A 613 -24.10 -25.02 37.56
N LEU A 614 -24.25 -24.41 38.74
CA LEU A 614 -23.50 -24.80 39.94
C LEU A 614 -23.74 -26.28 40.35
N GLY A 615 -24.89 -26.85 39.97
CA GLY A 615 -25.22 -28.27 40.19
C GLY A 615 -24.66 -29.22 39.11
N GLY A 616 -24.00 -28.70 38.08
CA GLY A 616 -23.44 -29.48 36.97
C GLY A 616 -24.43 -29.83 35.86
N SER A 617 -25.60 -29.19 35.81
CA SER A 617 -26.53 -29.34 34.67
C SER A 617 -26.00 -28.57 33.47
N ILE A 618 -25.94 -29.22 32.30
CA ILE A 618 -25.41 -28.64 31.05
C ILE A 618 -26.42 -27.71 30.38
N THR A 619 -25.94 -26.54 29.95
CA THR A 619 -26.68 -25.56 29.16
C THR A 619 -26.23 -25.68 27.68
N PRO A 620 -27.18 -25.78 26.73
CA PRO A 620 -26.85 -25.89 25.30
C PRO A 620 -26.19 -24.61 24.77
N VAL A 621 -25.46 -24.76 23.67
CA VAL A 621 -24.77 -23.66 22.96
C VAL A 621 -25.79 -22.79 22.23
N GLU A 622 -25.76 -21.48 22.48
CA GLU A 622 -26.54 -20.51 21.72
C GLU A 622 -25.87 -20.20 20.36
N ASN A 623 -26.67 -20.05 19.30
CA ASN A 623 -26.19 -19.77 17.94
C ASN A 623 -25.04 -20.70 17.50
N LEU A 624 -25.33 -22.00 17.46
CA LEU A 624 -24.34 -23.03 17.19
C LEU A 624 -23.63 -22.82 15.84
N ALA A 625 -24.38 -22.51 14.77
CA ALA A 625 -23.81 -22.25 13.45
C ALA A 625 -22.82 -21.06 13.45
N GLY A 626 -23.18 -19.92 14.05
CA GLY A 626 -22.28 -18.78 14.17
C GLY A 626 -21.06 -19.09 15.05
N THR A 627 -21.25 -19.85 16.12
CA THR A 627 -20.17 -20.28 17.03
C THR A 627 -19.14 -21.14 16.32
N LEU A 628 -19.57 -22.11 15.52
CA LEU A 628 -18.68 -22.95 14.71
C LEU A 628 -17.97 -22.17 13.62
N GLN A 629 -18.62 -21.17 13.02
CA GLN A 629 -17.96 -20.31 12.04
C GLN A 629 -16.81 -19.53 12.68
N VAL A 630 -17.06 -18.91 13.83
CA VAL A 630 -16.02 -18.20 14.60
C VAL A 630 -14.89 -19.15 15.01
N ALA A 631 -15.21 -20.39 15.40
CA ALA A 631 -14.20 -21.40 15.72
C ALA A 631 -13.32 -21.74 14.52
N PHE A 632 -13.93 -21.93 13.34
CA PHE A 632 -13.21 -22.25 12.11
C PHE A 632 -12.28 -21.10 11.70
N ASP A 633 -12.80 -19.87 11.68
CA ASP A 633 -12.05 -18.67 11.33
C ASP A 633 -10.88 -18.41 12.30
N SER A 634 -11.03 -18.86 13.56
CA SER A 634 -10.01 -18.78 14.60
C SER A 634 -8.96 -19.89 14.55
N GLY A 635 -9.14 -20.90 13.69
CA GLY A 635 -8.21 -22.01 13.51
C GLY A 635 -8.47 -23.27 14.33
N ALA A 636 -9.67 -23.42 14.89
CA ALA A 636 -10.06 -24.65 15.57
C ALA A 636 -10.22 -25.82 14.57
N LYS A 637 -9.79 -27.01 14.99
CA LYS A 637 -10.05 -28.28 14.27
C LYS A 637 -10.85 -29.27 15.12
N ARG A 638 -10.96 -29.02 16.43
CA ARG A 638 -11.70 -29.87 17.37
C ARG A 638 -12.74 -29.05 18.12
N ILE A 639 -13.92 -29.61 18.29
CA ILE A 639 -15.01 -29.00 19.04
C ILE A 639 -15.46 -29.96 20.11
N LEU A 640 -15.53 -29.48 21.35
CA LEU A 640 -16.16 -30.20 22.45
C LEU A 640 -17.58 -29.63 22.62
N LEU A 641 -18.59 -30.45 22.34
CA LEU A 641 -19.99 -30.02 22.18
C LEU A 641 -20.92 -30.78 23.15
N PRO A 642 -21.86 -30.11 23.83
CA PRO A 642 -22.80 -30.80 24.70
C PRO A 642 -23.79 -31.66 23.91
N MET A 643 -24.16 -32.82 24.46
CA MET A 643 -25.21 -33.68 23.91
C MET A 643 -26.56 -32.96 23.76
N SER A 644 -26.83 -31.95 24.60
CA SER A 644 -28.04 -31.12 24.50
C SER A 644 -28.09 -30.21 23.26
N SER A 645 -26.96 -29.98 22.57
CA SER A 645 -26.88 -29.19 21.33
C SER A 645 -26.93 -30.03 20.05
N VAL A 646 -27.11 -31.35 20.15
CA VAL A 646 -27.16 -32.23 18.97
C VAL A 646 -28.31 -31.88 18.02
N GLY A 647 -29.46 -31.45 18.56
CA GLY A 647 -30.62 -31.03 17.76
C GLY A 647 -30.33 -29.84 16.83
N ASP A 648 -29.41 -28.95 17.24
CA ASP A 648 -29.07 -27.74 16.49
C ASP A 648 -28.05 -28.02 15.37
N ILE A 649 -27.50 -29.24 15.27
CA ILE A 649 -26.51 -29.56 14.24
C ILE A 649 -27.08 -29.39 12.83
N ALA A 650 -28.38 -29.64 12.66
CA ALA A 650 -29.08 -29.44 11.39
C ALA A 650 -29.08 -27.97 10.92
N THR A 651 -28.77 -27.01 11.79
CA THR A 651 -28.66 -25.58 11.44
C THR A 651 -27.31 -25.21 10.81
N ILE A 652 -26.33 -26.11 10.84
CA ILE A 652 -24.95 -25.86 10.41
C ILE A 652 -24.79 -26.30 8.94
N PRO A 653 -24.15 -25.50 8.06
CA PRO A 653 -23.77 -25.97 6.73
C PRO A 653 -22.87 -27.22 6.80
N GLY A 654 -23.18 -28.25 6.02
CA GLY A 654 -22.45 -29.53 6.05
C GLY A 654 -20.95 -29.39 5.78
N GLU A 655 -20.58 -28.47 4.88
CA GLU A 655 -19.17 -28.15 4.57
C GLU A 655 -18.41 -27.57 5.76
N LEU A 656 -19.09 -26.81 6.65
CA LEU A 656 -18.48 -26.25 7.85
C LEU A 656 -18.32 -27.32 8.92
N PHE A 657 -19.37 -28.12 9.16
CA PHE A 657 -19.33 -29.17 10.18
C PHE A 657 -18.27 -30.24 9.88
N ALA A 658 -18.08 -30.58 8.60
CA ALA A 658 -17.08 -31.55 8.16
C ALA A 658 -15.61 -31.14 8.43
N LYS A 659 -15.35 -29.85 8.75
CA LYS A 659 -14.01 -29.34 9.05
C LYS A 659 -13.56 -29.63 10.48
N PHE A 660 -14.45 -30.13 11.33
CA PHE A 660 -14.19 -30.36 12.74
C PHE A 660 -14.22 -31.83 13.12
N GLN A 661 -13.31 -32.22 14.02
CA GLN A 661 -13.46 -33.42 14.83
C GLN A 661 -14.26 -33.07 16.08
N THR A 662 -15.52 -33.51 16.14
CA THR A 662 -16.45 -33.19 17.23
C THR A 662 -16.45 -34.28 18.30
N SER A 663 -16.25 -33.90 19.56
CA SER A 663 -16.42 -34.77 20.72
C SER A 663 -17.66 -34.34 21.49
N PHE A 664 -18.56 -35.28 21.75
CA PHE A 664 -19.77 -35.02 22.52
C PHE A 664 -19.57 -35.37 24.00
N TYR A 665 -20.16 -34.57 24.88
CA TYR A 665 -20.16 -34.86 26.32
C TYR A 665 -21.56 -34.78 26.92
N ALA A 666 -21.82 -35.62 27.92
CA ALA A 666 -23.11 -35.68 28.61
C ALA A 666 -23.16 -34.81 29.88
N ASP A 667 -22.03 -34.70 30.59
CA ASP A 667 -21.90 -33.96 31.84
C ASP A 667 -20.52 -33.29 31.96
N PRO A 668 -20.30 -32.38 32.94
CA PRO A 668 -19.03 -31.65 33.06
C PRO A 668 -17.81 -32.55 33.26
N ILE A 669 -17.94 -33.67 33.95
CA ILE A 669 -16.82 -34.59 34.23
C ILE A 669 -16.40 -35.30 32.95
N ASP A 670 -17.38 -35.80 32.19
CA ASP A 670 -17.17 -36.37 30.86
C ASP A 670 -16.50 -35.35 29.92
N ALA A 671 -16.92 -34.07 29.96
CA ALA A 671 -16.29 -33.01 29.19
C ALA A 671 -14.78 -32.89 29.45
N VAL A 672 -14.34 -33.02 30.71
CA VAL A 672 -12.91 -32.99 31.06
C VAL A 672 -12.16 -34.19 30.48
N PHE A 673 -12.69 -35.40 30.61
CA PHE A 673 -12.04 -36.60 30.06
C PHE A 673 -11.88 -36.51 28.53
N LYS A 674 -12.95 -36.09 27.82
CA LYS A 674 -12.91 -35.85 26.37
C LYS A 674 -11.92 -34.74 26.02
N ALA A 675 -11.88 -33.63 26.76
CA ALA A 675 -10.95 -32.53 26.50
C ALA A 675 -9.48 -32.93 26.68
N LEU A 676 -9.19 -33.82 27.65
CA LEU A 676 -7.85 -34.34 27.93
C LEU A 676 -7.44 -35.52 27.02
N GLY A 677 -8.34 -36.01 26.18
CA GLY A 677 -8.10 -37.18 25.33
C GLY A 677 -7.84 -38.46 26.13
N VAL A 678 -8.56 -38.64 27.24
CA VAL A 678 -8.55 -39.88 28.04
C VAL A 678 -9.88 -40.58 27.76
N GLU A 679 -9.82 -41.87 27.38
CA GLU A 679 -11.02 -42.71 27.26
C GLU A 679 -11.49 -43.24 28.62
#